data_AF-A0A8H4LDA9-F1
#
_entry.id   AF-A0A8H4LDA9-F1
#
_cell.length_a   1.000
_cell.length_b   1.000
_cell.length_c   1.000
_cell.angle_alpha   90.00
_cell.angle_beta   90.00
_cell.angle_gamma   90.00
#
_symmetry.space_group_name_H-M   'P 1'
#
loop_
_entity.id
_entity.type
_entity.pdbx_description
1 polymer ?
#
loop_
_entity_poly.entity_id
_entity_poly.type
_entity_poly.pdbx_seq_one_letter_code
_entity_poly.pdbx_strand_id
1 'polypeptide(L)'
;MASNSADTATLQRRLKALEPVIQAICKVAGAPGISLSVSRNGEPVHRASFGFADLETKKPVTGSTQFPIGTMAKTFTAAAVSALVAEGKLKWETHIKSIIPELQTASATVTENLTIVDLLSHRSGLGRSNFWWQGADATLLLEKRAFLTYYNSLPLTGQFRADWGYSNWGYALAGEVIERVSGTTYARYLEEKVYAPLGLKNTTVEPIQPSAASGLARPYAAMDDASLYPMPQPPINGSTIMAPALGGVSSADDLTAYSIALLKAFRHEAGLEASNPPPVIKHGLQQLSGHIFTAKALLEKSYAFGWYRTQLPNTVLGMGWNSIYVKKMPKITPRTHVGPLIAHGGSLPGYHVSIALLPEIDSSVVVCTNSIALGDVSGWVSMALIEALIDAPEPSDYLALASEAAGNAALNVKRFEANLKAARSTGGDTSPPRSTEEYVGRYRDEERGWVIDVRARDTAPSGLEVAFQGLDSQAWALSHHEHDTFSWLASREEQAKRGRMVTYPLVADHFKLHFQASHDDGSGKSKIDRLLWKHEAGAPAERQYLKDYMGARCGTQIYQLRTKAASQNIAEPTRPVAPPDHARYLSRLDRHLLPAEKAWASGFDLFLRPRIGALQAKSQTIVKPLPAPLDIMLEHRANMSDLLETVVMNDKFGGVSGAPRSTDGTNAQEKVAHPLENVPPGKLGNCQSFRRRYHGRLANRLSINAESLNALQAQFTHDVRPHKADLMCGVYQTLEGNPLHERNLNLTVSLQARQMLFDDPNWDHEYPASHLGEAAFRDGSARLLFGEMSQLIKEKRLASMQALGGSGACHMGAKFLRMHYEPYKANPRGKVYIPAETWVNHRNVFQDAGFETANLPYYSPSTHAFDFDSFNEALGRIPPQSIVVLQVCGNNPTGCDPSAEEWERLAQTFQAKHHFAFLDLSYPGFVSGSVAEDCAPIRMLAELGTPLLLAATYGKSFGLYGERVGHLCVPLPTTQAAVRAEQQMKLLARAETGAQPRFGAKLVASILGTPRIRTVWEEDLRGMARDMAERRQLLERELVKQNAPGDWSFVTSQVGMFLYTAFDLEQVNYLREEHAVYLQDTGRLSIAGLNTLNTAHVAASMAKAASRQKQ
;
A
#
# COMPACT_ATOMS: atom_id res chain seq x y z
N MET A 1 14.72 -5.73 42.52
CA MET A 1 14.64 -4.27 42.77
C MET A 1 15.86 -3.55 42.18
N ALA A 2 17.09 -3.79 42.66
CA ALA A 2 18.29 -3.07 42.22
C ALA A 2 18.56 -3.06 40.69
N SER A 3 18.17 -4.13 39.98
CA SER A 3 18.22 -4.22 38.52
C SER A 3 17.36 -3.14 37.82
N ASN A 4 16.09 -3.02 38.20
CA ASN A 4 15.14 -2.10 37.56
C ASN A 4 15.51 -0.64 37.83
N SER A 5 16.08 -0.31 38.99
CA SER A 5 16.53 1.06 39.29
C SER A 5 17.69 1.52 38.40
N ALA A 6 18.62 0.62 38.04
CA ALA A 6 19.74 0.96 37.16
C ALA A 6 19.29 1.18 35.70
N ASP A 7 18.31 0.39 35.23
CA ASP A 7 17.68 0.57 33.92
C ASP A 7 16.88 1.89 33.85
N THR A 8 15.99 2.14 34.82
CA THR A 8 15.21 3.40 34.89
C THR A 8 16.12 4.64 34.94
N ALA A 9 17.20 4.62 35.73
CA ALA A 9 18.16 5.73 35.77
C ALA A 9 18.95 5.90 34.46
N THR A 10 19.02 4.87 33.61
CA THR A 10 19.67 4.92 32.29
C THR A 10 18.69 5.37 31.20
N LEU A 11 17.42 4.97 31.28
CA LEU A 11 16.33 5.55 30.49
C LEU A 11 16.18 7.05 30.77
N GLN A 12 16.12 7.47 32.05
CA GLN A 12 15.99 8.87 32.43
C GLN A 12 17.15 9.75 31.91
N ARG A 13 18.39 9.24 31.93
CA ARG A 13 19.55 9.94 31.34
C ARG A 13 19.42 10.11 29.82
N ARG A 14 18.96 9.07 29.09
CA ARG A 14 18.74 9.13 27.63
C ARG A 14 17.62 10.09 27.26
N LEU A 15 16.49 10.06 27.98
CA LEU A 15 15.38 11.00 27.77
C LEU A 15 15.79 12.45 28.06
N LYS A 16 16.52 12.69 29.16
CA LYS A 16 17.05 14.02 29.50
C LYS A 16 18.04 14.56 28.46
N ALA A 17 18.82 13.69 27.82
CA ALA A 17 19.74 14.11 26.76
C ALA A 17 19.02 14.67 25.51
N LEU A 18 17.73 14.39 25.32
CA LEU A 18 16.93 14.94 24.22
C LEU A 18 16.41 16.36 24.49
N GLU A 19 16.41 16.86 25.74
CA GLU A 19 15.83 18.16 26.09
C GLU A 19 16.34 19.34 25.21
N PRO A 20 17.65 19.46 24.88
CA PRO A 20 18.15 20.51 23.98
C PRO A 20 17.71 20.32 22.53
N VAL A 21 17.62 19.06 22.06
CA VAL A 21 17.18 18.71 20.70
C VAL A 21 15.70 19.07 20.52
N ILE A 22 14.88 18.78 21.54
CA ILE A 22 13.46 19.12 21.58
C ILE A 22 13.26 20.64 21.50
N GLN A 23 14.02 21.42 22.28
CA GLN A 23 13.99 22.89 22.20
C GLN A 23 14.44 23.41 20.82
N ALA A 24 15.44 22.78 20.19
CA ALA A 24 15.86 23.13 18.84
C ALA A 24 14.78 22.83 17.78
N ILE A 25 14.10 21.68 17.87
CA ILE A 25 12.96 21.34 16.99
C ILE A 25 11.82 22.37 17.15
N CYS A 26 11.46 22.73 18.39
CA CYS A 26 10.47 23.78 18.67
C CYS A 26 10.87 25.14 18.05
N LYS A 27 12.16 25.51 18.12
CA LYS A 27 12.67 26.76 17.55
C LYS A 27 12.64 26.75 16.01
N VAL A 28 13.07 25.66 15.38
CA VAL A 28 13.16 25.56 13.90
C VAL A 28 11.79 25.53 13.25
N ALA A 29 10.83 24.82 13.85
CA ALA A 29 9.49 24.69 13.30
C ALA A 29 8.53 25.83 13.73
N GLY A 30 8.87 26.61 14.76
CA GLY A 30 7.99 27.65 15.30
C GLY A 30 6.88 27.09 16.20
N ALA A 31 7.24 26.57 17.37
CA ALA A 31 6.33 26.25 18.46
C ALA A 31 6.72 27.03 19.74
N PRO A 32 5.86 27.92 20.28
CA PRO A 32 6.20 28.73 21.45
C PRO A 32 6.22 27.94 22.76
N GLY A 33 5.51 26.82 22.83
CA GLY A 33 5.35 26.02 24.02
C GLY A 33 5.18 24.54 23.72
N ILE A 34 5.72 23.70 24.60
CA ILE A 34 5.62 22.24 24.54
C ILE A 34 5.51 21.66 25.96
N SER A 35 4.69 20.63 26.13
CA SER A 35 4.60 19.81 27.34
C SER A 35 4.66 18.34 26.96
N LEU A 36 5.50 17.55 27.65
CA LEU A 36 5.72 16.15 27.32
C LEU A 36 5.89 15.27 28.55
N SER A 37 5.58 13.99 28.39
CA SER A 37 5.62 12.98 29.44
C SER A 37 5.88 11.59 28.86
N VAL A 38 6.69 10.79 29.54
CA VAL A 38 6.98 9.39 29.22
C VAL A 38 6.69 8.54 30.44
N SER A 39 5.88 7.49 30.25
CA SER A 39 5.56 6.50 31.30
C SER A 39 6.24 5.16 31.04
N ARG A 40 6.46 4.41 32.13
CA ARG A 40 7.00 3.05 32.13
C ARG A 40 6.50 2.28 33.36
N ASN A 41 6.05 1.04 33.17
CA ASN A 41 5.61 0.14 34.24
C ASN A 41 4.55 0.81 35.14
N GLY A 42 3.51 1.40 34.53
CA GLY A 42 2.43 2.12 35.18
C GLY A 42 2.75 3.53 35.70
N GLU A 43 4.00 3.99 35.67
CA GLU A 43 4.42 5.25 36.32
C GLU A 43 5.09 6.26 35.36
N PRO A 44 4.95 7.59 35.56
CA PRO A 44 5.69 8.59 34.79
C PRO A 44 7.18 8.60 35.16
N VAL A 45 8.06 8.30 34.20
CA VAL A 45 9.52 8.25 34.41
C VAL A 45 10.24 9.53 33.97
N HIS A 46 9.65 10.32 33.06
CA HIS A 46 10.19 11.60 32.63
C HIS A 46 9.04 12.56 32.29
N ARG A 47 9.15 13.82 32.68
CA ARG A 47 8.25 14.92 32.29
C ARG A 47 9.07 16.17 32.04
N ALA A 48 8.71 16.94 31.03
CA ALA A 48 9.31 18.23 30.73
C ALA A 48 8.29 19.19 30.13
N SER A 49 8.49 20.49 30.35
CA SER A 49 7.72 21.56 29.72
C SER A 49 8.67 22.70 29.37
N PHE A 50 8.54 23.26 28.17
CA PHE A 50 9.39 24.34 27.68
C PHE A 50 8.56 25.45 27.04
N GLY A 51 9.04 26.68 27.14
CA GLY A 51 8.40 27.83 26.52
C GLY A 51 7.09 28.25 27.18
N PHE A 52 6.18 28.84 26.40
CA PHE A 52 5.05 29.62 26.88
C PHE A 52 3.71 29.14 26.34
N ALA A 53 2.74 28.99 27.26
CA ALA A 53 1.33 28.78 26.96
C ALA A 53 0.70 30.04 26.33
N ASP A 54 1.21 31.22 26.69
CA ASP A 54 0.90 32.51 26.04
C ASP A 54 2.15 33.41 26.09
N LEU A 55 2.58 33.88 24.92
CA LEU A 55 3.74 34.77 24.76
C LEU A 55 3.50 36.19 25.29
N GLU A 56 2.25 36.67 25.27
CA GLU A 56 1.92 38.04 25.66
C GLU A 56 2.02 38.22 27.18
N THR A 57 1.37 37.34 27.95
CA THR A 57 1.51 37.28 29.41
C THR A 57 2.77 36.56 29.89
N LYS A 58 3.56 35.96 28.99
CA LYS A 58 4.71 35.08 29.29
C LYS A 58 4.38 33.95 30.25
N LYS A 59 3.14 33.43 30.18
CA LYS A 59 2.66 32.31 30.99
C LYS A 59 3.41 31.02 30.58
N PRO A 60 4.20 30.38 31.46
CA PRO A 60 4.98 29.19 31.09
C PRO A 60 4.08 28.00 30.81
N VAL A 61 4.56 27.05 29.99
CA VAL A 61 3.92 25.74 29.85
C VAL A 61 4.22 24.85 31.07
N THR A 62 3.24 24.06 31.48
CA THR A 62 3.32 23.05 32.56
C THR A 62 2.76 21.70 32.09
N GLY A 63 2.98 20.64 32.86
CA GLY A 63 2.32 19.34 32.66
C GLY A 63 0.78 19.43 32.67
N SER A 64 0.23 20.34 33.48
CA SER A 64 -1.20 20.62 33.65
C SER A 64 -1.79 21.63 32.65
N THR A 65 -0.98 22.24 31.78
CA THR A 65 -1.48 23.20 30.78
C THR A 65 -2.44 22.51 29.81
N GLN A 66 -3.58 23.15 29.53
CA GLN A 66 -4.63 22.59 28.67
C GLN A 66 -4.37 22.96 27.21
N PHE A 67 -4.49 21.97 26.33
CA PHE A 67 -4.40 22.11 24.87
C PHE A 67 -5.63 21.46 24.22
N PRO A 68 -6.30 22.09 23.24
CA PRO A 68 -7.27 21.42 22.38
C PRO A 68 -6.65 20.21 21.68
N ILE A 69 -7.26 19.04 21.88
CA ILE A 69 -6.63 17.75 21.54
C ILE A 69 -6.91 17.29 20.11
N GLY A 70 -7.81 17.97 19.39
CA GLY A 70 -8.16 17.66 18.01
C GLY A 70 -8.53 16.19 17.83
N THR A 71 -7.98 15.58 16.79
CA THR A 71 -8.27 14.19 16.37
C THR A 71 -8.03 13.11 17.43
N MET A 72 -7.38 13.41 18.58
CA MET A 72 -7.33 12.51 19.73
C MET A 72 -8.69 12.28 20.40
N ALA A 73 -9.67 13.19 20.27
CA ALA A 73 -11.00 13.05 20.88
C ALA A 73 -11.68 11.69 20.56
N LYS A 74 -11.34 11.11 19.41
CA LYS A 74 -11.75 9.76 18.96
C LYS A 74 -11.47 8.67 19.98
N THR A 75 -10.35 8.72 20.70
CA THR A 75 -9.98 7.70 21.68
C THR A 75 -10.89 7.78 22.90
N PHE A 76 -11.25 8.99 23.32
CA PHE A 76 -12.24 9.22 24.37
C PHE A 76 -13.65 8.82 23.94
N THR A 77 -14.04 9.04 22.67
CA THR A 77 -15.31 8.48 22.13
C THR A 77 -15.31 6.95 22.18
N ALA A 78 -14.21 6.29 21.78
CA ALA A 78 -14.09 4.83 21.85
C ALA A 78 -14.20 4.31 23.30
N ALA A 79 -13.59 5.01 24.27
CA ALA A 79 -13.72 4.68 25.68
C ALA A 79 -15.16 4.88 26.21
N ALA A 80 -15.85 5.93 25.78
CA ALA A 80 -17.26 6.16 26.12
C ALA A 80 -18.20 5.10 25.53
N VAL A 81 -18.02 4.72 24.26
CA VAL A 81 -18.74 3.59 23.65
C VAL A 81 -18.45 2.29 24.40
N SER A 82 -17.18 2.06 24.78
CA SER A 82 -16.79 0.89 25.57
C SER A 82 -17.51 0.82 26.93
N ALA A 83 -17.73 1.96 27.59
CA ALA A 83 -18.53 2.02 28.81
C ALA A 83 -20.00 1.61 28.57
N LEU A 84 -20.61 2.02 27.46
CA LEU A 84 -21.97 1.58 27.09
C LEU A 84 -22.06 0.08 26.77
N VAL A 85 -21.01 -0.51 26.17
CA VAL A 85 -20.93 -1.96 25.94
C VAL A 85 -20.78 -2.72 27.26
N ALA A 86 -19.91 -2.24 28.16
CA ALA A 86 -19.72 -2.84 29.48
C ALA A 86 -20.95 -2.67 30.41
N GLU A 87 -21.76 -1.61 30.21
CA GLU A 87 -23.08 -1.44 30.84
C GLU A 87 -24.17 -2.34 30.22
N GLY A 88 -23.86 -3.11 29.17
CA GLY A 88 -24.81 -3.98 28.46
C GLY A 88 -25.83 -3.24 27.59
N LYS A 89 -25.68 -1.93 27.41
CA LYS A 89 -26.57 -1.08 26.61
C LYS A 89 -26.26 -1.12 25.10
N LEU A 90 -25.03 -1.48 24.74
CA LEU A 90 -24.58 -1.67 23.37
C LEU A 90 -23.86 -3.01 23.19
N LYS A 91 -23.70 -3.41 21.94
CA LYS A 91 -22.71 -4.39 21.48
C LYS A 91 -21.84 -3.73 20.40
N TRP A 92 -20.65 -4.25 20.17
CA TRP A 92 -19.80 -3.76 19.08
C TRP A 92 -20.46 -4.00 17.71
N GLU A 93 -21.25 -5.06 17.60
CA GLU A 93 -21.99 -5.48 16.42
C GLU A 93 -23.38 -4.82 16.33
N THR A 94 -23.74 -3.88 17.22
CA THR A 94 -25.05 -3.20 17.13
C THR A 94 -25.13 -2.37 15.83
N HIS A 95 -26.15 -2.64 15.02
CA HIS A 95 -26.43 -1.91 13.79
C HIS A 95 -26.90 -0.48 14.13
N ILE A 96 -26.30 0.54 13.51
CA ILE A 96 -26.59 1.95 13.86
C ILE A 96 -28.06 2.31 13.59
N LYS A 97 -28.67 1.72 12.55
CA LYS A 97 -30.07 1.97 12.17
C LYS A 97 -31.10 1.54 13.24
N SER A 98 -30.75 0.63 14.18
CA SER A 98 -31.63 0.30 15.30
C SER A 98 -31.60 1.33 16.44
N ILE A 99 -30.72 2.33 16.37
CA ILE A 99 -30.58 3.46 17.30
C ILE A 99 -30.99 4.76 16.61
N ILE A 100 -30.72 4.86 15.30
CA ILE A 100 -31.03 6.00 14.44
C ILE A 100 -31.81 5.50 13.22
N PRO A 101 -33.13 5.26 13.34
CA PRO A 101 -33.98 4.88 12.21
C PRO A 101 -33.97 5.89 11.05
N GLU A 102 -33.57 7.14 11.31
CA GLU A 102 -33.42 8.23 10.34
C GLU A 102 -32.11 8.14 9.51
N LEU A 103 -31.26 7.15 9.79
CA LEU A 103 -30.06 6.88 8.99
C LEU A 103 -30.48 6.35 7.61
N GLN A 104 -30.11 7.09 6.56
CA GLN A 104 -30.41 6.75 5.18
C GLN A 104 -29.29 7.27 4.27
N THR A 105 -28.21 6.50 4.18
CA THR A 105 -27.05 6.83 3.36
C THR A 105 -27.29 6.55 1.87
N ALA A 106 -26.40 7.07 1.01
CA ALA A 106 -26.37 6.78 -0.42
C ALA A 106 -26.17 5.29 -0.81
N SER A 107 -25.94 4.39 0.16
CA SER A 107 -25.83 2.94 -0.07
C SER A 107 -26.75 2.17 0.87
N ALA A 108 -27.74 1.45 0.32
CA ALA A 108 -28.63 0.59 1.11
C ALA A 108 -27.86 -0.44 1.95
N THR A 109 -26.79 -1.03 1.41
CA THR A 109 -25.92 -1.97 2.13
C THR A 109 -25.31 -1.34 3.38
N VAL A 110 -24.81 -0.10 3.28
CA VAL A 110 -24.26 0.64 4.42
C VAL A 110 -25.39 0.99 5.39
N THR A 111 -26.50 1.54 4.90
CA THR A 111 -27.67 1.92 5.70
C THR A 111 -28.19 0.78 6.59
N GLU A 112 -28.36 -0.43 6.05
CA GLU A 112 -28.87 -1.56 6.85
C GLU A 112 -27.80 -2.23 7.75
N ASN A 113 -26.51 -2.18 7.39
CA ASN A 113 -25.48 -3.05 8.00
C ASN A 113 -24.33 -2.33 8.74
N LEU A 114 -24.30 -0.99 8.76
CA LEU A 114 -23.29 -0.22 9.50
C LEU A 114 -23.38 -0.52 11.00
N THR A 115 -22.25 -0.85 11.65
CA THR A 115 -22.14 -1.17 13.08
C THR A 115 -21.22 -0.21 13.85
N ILE A 116 -21.21 -0.31 15.17
CA ILE A 116 -20.30 0.43 16.06
C ILE A 116 -18.83 0.16 15.70
N VAL A 117 -18.45 -1.09 15.39
CA VAL A 117 -17.10 -1.43 14.89
C VAL A 117 -16.77 -0.60 13.64
N ASP A 118 -17.70 -0.54 12.67
CA ASP A 118 -17.44 0.10 11.38
C ASP A 118 -17.25 1.63 11.51
N LEU A 119 -17.97 2.27 12.45
CA LEU A 119 -17.79 3.69 12.79
C LEU A 119 -16.40 3.95 13.38
N LEU A 120 -16.03 3.21 14.42
CA LEU A 120 -14.80 3.44 15.18
C LEU A 120 -13.53 3.00 14.43
N SER A 121 -13.65 2.24 13.34
CA SER A 121 -12.51 1.75 12.55
C SER A 121 -12.45 2.29 11.11
N HIS A 122 -13.30 3.27 10.75
CA HIS A 122 -13.35 3.92 9.42
C HIS A 122 -13.67 2.98 8.24
N ARG A 123 -14.67 2.11 8.41
CA ARG A 123 -15.01 1.02 7.46
C ARG A 123 -16.29 1.24 6.66
N SER A 124 -16.89 2.43 6.72
CA SER A 124 -18.19 2.73 6.10
C SER A 124 -18.16 2.81 4.56
N GLY A 125 -17.00 3.07 3.95
CA GLY A 125 -16.88 3.34 2.50
C GLY A 125 -17.44 4.70 2.05
N LEU A 126 -18.02 5.49 2.96
CA LEU A 126 -18.61 6.80 2.66
C LEU A 126 -17.54 7.90 2.53
N GLY A 127 -17.94 9.01 1.89
CA GLY A 127 -17.14 10.22 1.73
C GLY A 127 -16.53 10.73 3.04
N ARG A 128 -15.32 11.29 2.93
CA ARG A 128 -14.53 11.69 4.11
C ARG A 128 -14.84 13.11 4.58
N SER A 129 -15.04 14.06 3.66
CA SER A 129 -15.56 15.42 3.89
C SER A 129 -15.04 16.17 5.13
N ASN A 130 -13.79 15.93 5.52
CA ASN A 130 -13.30 16.19 6.89
C ASN A 130 -13.11 17.68 7.26
N PHE A 131 -13.21 18.59 6.28
CA PHE A 131 -12.88 20.01 6.43
C PHE A 131 -14.05 20.97 6.18
N TRP A 132 -15.22 20.46 5.81
CA TRP A 132 -16.35 21.28 5.35
C TRP A 132 -17.07 22.05 6.47
N TRP A 133 -16.92 21.60 7.71
CA TRP A 133 -17.65 22.09 8.88
C TRP A 133 -16.92 23.25 9.60
N GLN A 134 -15.63 23.46 9.36
CA GLN A 134 -14.83 24.54 9.96
C GLN A 134 -14.29 25.49 8.88
N GLY A 135 -14.59 26.77 9.04
CA GLY A 135 -14.12 27.84 8.19
C GLY A 135 -12.87 28.52 8.72
N ALA A 136 -12.54 29.63 8.05
CA ALA A 136 -11.57 30.60 8.51
C ALA A 136 -12.04 31.29 9.81
N ASP A 137 -11.10 31.92 10.51
CA ASP A 137 -11.36 32.87 11.59
C ASP A 137 -12.21 32.27 12.72
N ALA A 138 -11.93 30.99 13.03
CA ALA A 138 -12.66 30.14 13.98
C ALA A 138 -14.19 30.01 13.74
N THR A 139 -14.66 30.28 12.53
CA THR A 139 -16.09 30.19 12.17
C THR A 139 -16.51 28.72 12.00
N LEU A 140 -17.65 28.34 12.60
CA LEU A 140 -18.30 27.05 12.36
C LEU A 140 -19.27 27.18 11.17
N LEU A 141 -19.14 26.34 10.13
CA LEU A 141 -19.93 26.43 8.90
C LEU A 141 -21.15 25.50 8.87
N LEU A 142 -21.19 24.52 9.78
CA LEU A 142 -22.32 23.60 9.98
C LEU A 142 -22.66 23.46 11.47
N GLU A 143 -23.90 23.75 11.83
CA GLU A 143 -24.45 23.50 13.18
C GLU A 143 -24.68 21.99 13.41
N LYS A 144 -24.56 21.52 14.66
CA LYS A 144 -24.77 20.10 15.02
C LYS A 144 -26.11 19.53 14.52
N ARG A 145 -27.18 20.34 14.45
CA ARG A 145 -28.50 19.91 13.94
C ARG A 145 -28.54 19.52 12.45
N ALA A 146 -27.55 19.94 11.65
CA ALA A 146 -27.45 19.59 10.23
C ALA A 146 -26.75 18.23 9.99
N PHE A 147 -26.27 17.59 11.06
CA PHE A 147 -25.41 16.41 11.01
C PHE A 147 -25.99 15.24 10.22
N LEU A 148 -27.21 14.76 10.55
CA LEU A 148 -27.78 13.58 9.88
C LEU A 148 -28.10 13.84 8.40
N THR A 149 -28.58 15.04 8.05
CA THR A 149 -28.77 15.46 6.66
C THR A 149 -27.47 15.37 5.87
N TYR A 150 -26.38 15.92 6.44
CA TYR A 150 -25.07 15.89 5.81
C TYR A 150 -24.52 14.46 5.69
N TYR A 151 -24.59 13.67 6.77
CA TYR A 151 -24.13 12.28 6.81
C TYR A 151 -24.84 11.40 5.77
N ASN A 152 -26.17 11.56 5.63
CA ASN A 152 -26.97 10.82 4.66
C ASN A 152 -26.57 11.17 3.21
N SER A 153 -26.20 12.43 2.94
CA SER A 153 -25.71 12.92 1.64
C SER A 153 -24.24 12.55 1.30
N LEU A 154 -23.55 11.79 2.15
CA LEU A 154 -22.17 11.38 1.87
C LEU A 154 -22.14 10.33 0.74
N PRO A 155 -21.40 10.56 -0.36
CA PRO A 155 -21.32 9.60 -1.46
C PRO A 155 -20.58 8.34 -1.03
N LEU A 156 -20.87 7.20 -1.66
CA LEU A 156 -20.04 6.00 -1.54
C LEU A 156 -18.76 6.22 -2.36
N THR A 157 -17.60 6.17 -1.69
CA THR A 157 -16.27 6.44 -2.30
C THR A 157 -15.29 5.26 -2.20
N GLY A 158 -15.63 4.24 -1.41
CA GLY A 158 -14.93 2.97 -1.30
C GLY A 158 -15.89 1.85 -0.91
N GLN A 159 -15.42 0.61 -0.94
CA GLN A 159 -16.20 -0.57 -0.60
C GLN A 159 -16.39 -0.71 0.90
N PHE A 160 -17.64 -0.93 1.33
CA PHE A 160 -17.99 -1.16 2.73
C PHE A 160 -17.18 -2.34 3.31
N ARG A 161 -16.60 -2.14 4.50
CA ARG A 161 -15.73 -3.09 5.25
C ARG A 161 -14.41 -3.52 4.61
N ALA A 162 -14.23 -3.37 3.30
CA ALA A 162 -12.99 -3.69 2.58
C ALA A 162 -12.02 -2.50 2.49
N ASP A 163 -12.51 -1.28 2.22
CA ASP A 163 -11.69 -0.07 2.12
C ASP A 163 -11.62 0.70 3.44
N TRP A 164 -10.44 1.25 3.77
CA TRP A 164 -10.22 2.13 4.91
C TRP A 164 -10.39 3.61 4.52
N GLY A 165 -11.32 4.30 5.18
CA GLY A 165 -11.74 5.66 4.82
C GLY A 165 -11.77 6.65 5.99
N TYR A 166 -10.60 7.13 6.45
CA TYR A 166 -10.50 8.03 7.62
C TYR A 166 -11.50 9.21 7.56
N SER A 167 -12.53 9.15 8.40
CA SER A 167 -13.69 10.05 8.38
C SER A 167 -14.07 10.48 9.79
N ASN A 168 -14.13 11.79 10.02
CA ASN A 168 -14.60 12.39 11.26
C ASN A 168 -16.11 12.14 11.46
N TRP A 169 -16.88 11.99 10.37
CA TRP A 169 -18.33 11.83 10.40
C TRP A 169 -18.78 10.52 11.07
N GLY A 170 -18.00 9.44 10.94
CA GLY A 170 -18.27 8.18 11.67
C GLY A 170 -18.21 8.36 13.19
N TYR A 171 -17.32 9.23 13.67
CA TYR A 171 -17.23 9.59 15.09
C TYR A 171 -18.33 10.55 15.53
N ALA A 172 -18.70 11.51 14.70
CA ALA A 172 -19.89 12.34 14.96
C ALA A 172 -21.16 11.46 15.12
N LEU A 173 -21.31 10.42 14.30
CA LEU A 173 -22.40 9.44 14.43
C LEU A 173 -22.31 8.62 15.71
N ALA A 174 -21.09 8.24 16.14
CA ALA A 174 -20.88 7.58 17.43
C ALA A 174 -21.24 8.49 18.63
N GLY A 175 -21.10 9.81 18.49
CA GLY A 175 -21.58 10.79 19.49
C GLY A 175 -23.11 10.83 19.60
N GLU A 176 -23.82 10.90 18.48
CA GLU A 176 -25.30 10.81 18.43
C GLU A 176 -25.79 9.48 19.06
N VAL A 177 -25.09 8.37 18.79
CA VAL A 177 -25.35 7.07 19.44
C VAL A 177 -25.14 7.13 20.95
N ILE A 178 -24.05 7.73 21.44
CA ILE A 178 -23.82 7.90 22.88
C ILE A 178 -24.96 8.68 23.50
N GLU A 179 -25.38 9.80 22.91
CA GLU A 179 -26.44 10.65 23.47
C GLU A 179 -27.79 9.91 23.51
N ARG A 180 -28.20 9.26 22.40
CA ARG A 180 -29.46 8.50 22.33
C ARG A 180 -29.52 7.32 23.29
N VAL A 181 -28.42 6.59 23.47
CA VAL A 181 -28.39 5.36 24.29
C VAL A 181 -28.13 5.65 25.78
N SER A 182 -27.44 6.74 26.10
CA SER A 182 -27.20 7.16 27.48
C SER A 182 -28.33 8.01 28.08
N GLY A 183 -29.08 8.73 27.26
CA GLY A 183 -30.09 9.70 27.70
C GLY A 183 -29.52 11.01 28.27
N THR A 184 -28.24 11.30 28.02
CA THR A 184 -27.54 12.51 28.47
C THR A 184 -26.66 13.09 27.36
N THR A 185 -26.07 14.27 27.54
CA THR A 185 -25.21 14.89 26.52
C THR A 185 -23.85 14.18 26.40
N TYR A 186 -23.23 14.25 25.23
CA TYR A 186 -21.91 13.65 24.96
C TYR A 186 -20.85 14.14 25.96
N ALA A 187 -20.90 15.43 26.31
CA ALA A 187 -20.02 16.04 27.28
C ALA A 187 -20.20 15.47 28.70
N ARG A 188 -21.45 15.40 29.16
CA ARG A 188 -21.77 14.88 30.49
C ARG A 188 -21.50 13.37 30.60
N TYR A 189 -21.74 12.60 29.53
CA TYR A 189 -21.42 11.17 29.52
C TYR A 189 -19.91 10.91 29.64
N LEU A 190 -19.09 11.68 28.90
CA LEU A 190 -17.62 11.63 29.04
C LEU A 190 -17.15 11.96 30.45
N GLU A 191 -17.69 13.03 31.05
CA GLU A 191 -17.34 13.43 32.41
C GLU A 191 -17.65 12.33 33.43
N GLU A 192 -18.89 11.83 33.44
CA GLU A 192 -19.37 10.82 34.41
C GLU A 192 -18.72 9.43 34.22
N LYS A 193 -18.26 9.09 33.02
CA LYS A 193 -17.89 7.70 32.66
C LYS A 193 -16.43 7.51 32.24
N VAL A 194 -15.73 8.58 31.87
CA VAL A 194 -14.34 8.52 31.40
C VAL A 194 -13.44 9.47 32.19
N TYR A 195 -13.79 10.75 32.33
CA TYR A 195 -12.87 11.75 32.90
C TYR A 195 -12.81 11.70 34.43
N ALA A 196 -13.94 11.82 35.13
CA ALA A 196 -13.97 11.77 36.59
C ALA A 196 -13.54 10.40 37.16
N PRO A 197 -13.92 9.24 36.60
CA PRO A 197 -13.44 7.92 37.06
C PRO A 197 -11.93 7.69 36.89
N LEU A 198 -11.27 8.45 36.00
CA LEU A 198 -9.83 8.43 35.80
C LEU A 198 -9.09 9.60 36.48
N GLY A 199 -9.82 10.53 37.12
CA GLY A 199 -9.25 11.70 37.79
C GLY A 199 -8.64 12.74 36.85
N LEU A 200 -9.14 12.87 35.62
CA LEU A 200 -8.59 13.76 34.58
C LEU A 200 -9.01 15.23 34.79
N LYS A 201 -8.42 15.88 35.79
CA LYS A 201 -8.80 17.21 36.30
C LYS A 201 -8.66 18.36 35.30
N ASN A 202 -7.88 18.19 34.23
CA ASN A 202 -7.62 19.22 33.22
C ASN A 202 -8.24 18.85 31.86
N THR A 203 -8.99 17.75 31.79
CA THR A 203 -9.61 17.24 30.56
C THR A 203 -11.09 17.55 30.56
N THR A 204 -11.59 18.18 29.50
CA THR A 204 -13.03 18.42 29.33
C THR A 204 -13.37 18.67 27.87
N VAL A 205 -14.64 18.46 27.51
CA VAL A 205 -15.21 18.90 26.23
C VAL A 205 -16.19 20.06 26.40
N GLU A 206 -16.41 20.58 27.62
CA GLU A 206 -17.25 21.75 27.84
C GLU A 206 -16.62 23.05 27.27
N PRO A 207 -17.40 24.09 26.92
CA PRO A 207 -16.87 25.34 26.38
C PRO A 207 -15.99 26.09 27.40
N ILE A 208 -14.69 26.22 27.12
CA ILE A 208 -13.77 27.04 27.92
C ILE A 208 -13.72 28.46 27.35
N GLN A 209 -13.99 29.46 28.19
CA GLN A 209 -13.84 30.88 27.83
C GLN A 209 -12.37 31.30 27.87
N PRO A 210 -11.77 31.75 26.74
CA PRO A 210 -10.37 32.16 26.71
C PRO A 210 -10.12 33.38 27.58
N SER A 211 -9.26 33.23 28.59
CA SER A 211 -8.90 34.30 29.53
C SER A 211 -7.52 34.08 30.12
N ALA A 212 -6.84 35.14 30.57
CA ALA A 212 -5.51 35.02 31.19
C ALA A 212 -5.48 34.06 32.40
N ALA A 213 -6.61 33.97 33.13
CA ALA A 213 -6.79 33.05 34.25
C ALA A 213 -6.99 31.58 33.83
N SER A 214 -7.53 31.31 32.63
CA SER A 214 -7.81 29.94 32.16
C SER A 214 -6.55 29.07 32.05
N GLY A 215 -6.67 27.76 32.23
CA GLY A 215 -5.57 26.80 32.05
C GLY A 215 -5.17 26.56 30.59
N LEU A 216 -5.88 27.18 29.65
CA LEU A 216 -5.77 26.98 28.20
C LEU A 216 -4.57 27.71 27.60
N ALA A 217 -3.73 26.98 26.87
CA ALA A 217 -2.70 27.59 26.03
C ALA A 217 -3.33 28.35 24.86
N ARG A 218 -2.77 29.50 24.48
CA ARG A 218 -3.17 30.32 23.34
C ARG A 218 -2.60 29.72 22.04
N PRO A 219 -3.35 29.72 20.92
CA PRO A 219 -2.92 29.13 19.66
C PRO A 219 -2.03 30.09 18.88
N TYR A 220 -1.03 29.53 18.21
CA TYR A 220 -0.15 30.27 17.30
C TYR A 220 -0.02 29.57 15.94
N ALA A 221 0.34 30.32 14.91
CA ALA A 221 0.85 29.78 13.67
C ALA A 221 2.29 30.21 13.45
N ALA A 222 3.11 29.32 12.90
CA ALA A 222 4.41 29.68 12.35
C ALA A 222 4.25 30.32 10.96
N MET A 223 4.82 31.51 10.77
CA MET A 223 4.94 32.19 9.48
C MET A 223 6.04 31.52 8.63
N ASP A 224 6.27 31.99 7.40
CA ASP A 224 7.23 31.34 6.49
C ASP A 224 8.70 31.49 6.96
N ASP A 225 8.97 32.44 7.87
CA ASP A 225 10.25 32.67 8.57
C ASP A 225 10.33 32.02 9.98
N ALA A 226 9.34 31.18 10.33
CA ALA A 226 9.11 30.61 11.65
C ALA A 226 8.77 31.62 12.78
N SER A 227 8.53 32.90 12.48
CA SER A 227 7.95 33.84 13.44
C SER A 227 6.51 33.45 13.81
N LEU A 228 6.02 33.93 14.96
CA LEU A 228 4.80 33.41 15.57
C LEU A 228 3.66 34.42 15.56
N TYR A 229 2.54 34.05 14.94
CA TYR A 229 1.32 34.84 14.88
C TYR A 229 0.23 34.27 15.80
N PRO A 230 -0.36 35.06 16.73
CA PRO A 230 -1.44 34.58 17.60
C PRO A 230 -2.75 34.43 16.83
N MET A 231 -3.49 33.35 17.06
CA MET A 231 -4.71 33.01 16.30
C MET A 231 -6.00 33.10 17.14
N PRO A 232 -7.17 33.15 16.49
CA PRO A 232 -8.45 32.87 17.16
C PRO A 232 -8.52 31.40 17.62
N GLN A 233 -9.25 31.16 18.72
CA GLN A 233 -9.38 29.82 19.32
C GLN A 233 -10.33 28.91 18.50
N PRO A 234 -9.93 27.67 18.15
CA PRO A 234 -10.81 26.72 17.46
C PRO A 234 -12.13 26.47 18.24
N PRO A 235 -13.30 26.48 17.58
CA PRO A 235 -14.60 26.54 18.28
C PRO A 235 -15.07 25.18 18.86
N ILE A 236 -14.18 24.25 19.20
CA ILE A 236 -14.52 22.82 19.32
C ILE A 236 -14.85 22.40 20.77
N ASN A 237 -16.15 22.30 21.05
CA ASN A 237 -16.70 21.84 22.34
C ASN A 237 -17.86 20.85 22.12
N GLY A 238 -18.38 20.25 23.20
CA GLY A 238 -19.42 19.21 23.23
C GLY A 238 -20.72 19.53 22.50
N SER A 239 -21.05 20.80 22.28
CA SER A 239 -22.24 21.21 21.51
C SER A 239 -22.03 21.19 19.99
N THR A 240 -20.79 21.09 19.51
CA THR A 240 -20.44 21.24 18.09
C THR A 240 -20.50 19.93 17.29
N ILE A 241 -20.69 20.05 15.97
CA ILE A 241 -20.89 18.93 15.04
C ILE A 241 -19.74 17.91 15.02
N MET A 242 -18.52 18.32 15.37
CA MET A 242 -17.33 17.46 15.41
C MET A 242 -16.80 17.17 16.82
N ALA A 243 -17.58 17.43 17.88
CA ALA A 243 -17.12 17.20 19.25
C ALA A 243 -16.54 15.80 19.52
N PRO A 244 -17.11 14.69 19.00
CA PRO A 244 -16.53 13.36 19.19
C PRO A 244 -15.28 13.11 18.32
N ALA A 245 -15.21 13.74 17.15
CA ALA A 245 -14.11 13.53 16.22
C ALA A 245 -12.87 14.38 16.53
N LEU A 246 -13.05 15.54 17.17
CA LEU A 246 -12.07 16.63 17.27
C LEU A 246 -12.10 17.45 18.58
N GLY A 247 -13.07 17.23 19.48
CA GLY A 247 -13.43 18.21 20.51
C GLY A 247 -12.74 18.09 21.87
N GLY A 248 -12.74 19.22 22.58
CA GLY A 248 -12.25 19.34 23.95
C GLY A 248 -10.75 19.57 24.08
N VAL A 249 -10.32 19.65 25.34
CA VAL A 249 -8.95 19.94 25.77
C VAL A 249 -8.48 18.88 26.76
N SER A 250 -7.17 18.74 26.89
CA SER A 250 -6.52 17.93 27.93
C SER A 250 -5.10 18.45 28.20
N SER A 251 -4.42 17.86 29.18
CA SER A 251 -3.06 18.21 29.58
C SER A 251 -2.09 17.04 29.33
N ALA A 252 -0.77 17.30 29.33
CA ALA A 252 0.21 16.21 29.20
C ALA A 252 0.14 15.24 30.40
N ASP A 253 -0.17 15.75 31.60
CA ASP A 253 -0.36 14.96 32.82
C ASP A 253 -1.60 14.05 32.72
N ASP A 254 -2.73 14.60 32.25
CA ASP A 254 -4.00 13.89 32.09
C ASP A 254 -3.93 12.82 30.99
N LEU A 255 -3.40 13.18 29.82
CA LEU A 255 -3.21 12.23 28.71
C LEU A 255 -2.23 11.11 29.09
N THR A 256 -1.28 11.36 30.01
CA THR A 256 -0.44 10.31 30.60
C THR A 256 -1.25 9.36 31.47
N ALA A 257 -2.09 9.88 32.37
CA ALA A 257 -2.96 9.06 33.22
C ALA A 257 -3.95 8.20 32.40
N TYR A 258 -4.53 8.78 31.35
CA TYR A 258 -5.38 8.06 30.39
C TYR A 258 -4.60 6.98 29.62
N SER A 259 -3.37 7.27 29.18
CA SER A 259 -2.49 6.30 28.50
C SER A 259 -2.15 5.10 29.39
N ILE A 260 -1.78 5.35 30.65
CA ILE A 260 -1.53 4.31 31.67
C ILE A 260 -2.79 3.48 31.93
N ALA A 261 -3.97 4.12 32.03
CA ALA A 261 -5.23 3.42 32.22
C ALA A 261 -5.62 2.52 31.03
N LEU A 262 -5.34 2.95 29.80
CA LEU A 262 -5.53 2.15 28.58
C LEU A 262 -4.58 0.95 28.54
N LEU A 263 -3.29 1.17 28.81
CA LEU A 263 -2.29 0.12 28.88
C LEU A 263 -2.66 -0.94 29.93
N LYS A 264 -3.05 -0.50 31.14
CA LYS A 264 -3.52 -1.39 32.21
C LYS A 264 -4.77 -2.19 31.81
N ALA A 265 -5.73 -1.58 31.12
CA ALA A 265 -6.91 -2.28 30.61
C ALA A 265 -6.56 -3.33 29.56
N PHE A 266 -5.72 -2.97 28.58
CA PHE A 266 -5.23 -3.88 27.55
C PHE A 266 -4.45 -5.06 28.14
N ARG A 267 -3.45 -4.78 28.99
CA ARG A 267 -2.58 -5.80 29.60
C ARG A 267 -3.35 -6.75 30.51
N HIS A 268 -4.38 -6.25 31.20
CA HIS A 268 -5.25 -7.09 32.01
C HIS A 268 -6.10 -8.05 31.15
N GLU A 269 -6.77 -7.53 30.12
CA GLU A 269 -7.64 -8.32 29.25
C GLU A 269 -6.86 -9.29 28.35
N ALA A 270 -5.62 -8.94 27.99
CA ALA A 270 -4.68 -9.83 27.29
C ALA A 270 -4.05 -10.90 28.20
N GLY A 271 -4.35 -10.92 29.51
CA GLY A 271 -3.79 -11.87 30.47
C GLY A 271 -2.30 -11.65 30.79
N LEU A 272 -1.73 -10.51 30.40
CA LEU A 272 -0.34 -10.15 30.68
C LEU A 272 -0.15 -9.68 32.13
N GLU A 273 -1.21 -9.21 32.79
CA GLU A 273 -1.12 -8.64 34.14
C GLU A 273 -2.42 -8.81 34.96
N ALA A 274 -2.29 -9.17 36.24
CA ALA A 274 -3.43 -9.29 37.14
C ALA A 274 -3.68 -7.98 37.90
N SER A 275 -4.67 -7.18 37.48
CA SER A 275 -5.04 -5.94 38.18
C SER A 275 -6.18 -6.14 39.17
N ASN A 276 -5.97 -5.75 40.43
CA ASN A 276 -7.01 -5.62 41.45
C ASN A 276 -6.92 -4.21 42.09
N PRO A 277 -7.99 -3.39 42.10
CA PRO A 277 -9.28 -3.59 41.46
C PRO A 277 -9.17 -3.70 39.92
N PRO A 278 -10.20 -4.21 39.24
CA PRO A 278 -10.25 -4.26 37.78
C PRO A 278 -10.07 -2.88 37.13
N PRO A 279 -9.58 -2.79 35.89
CA PRO A 279 -9.29 -1.53 35.22
C PRO A 279 -10.54 -0.65 35.08
N VAL A 280 -10.38 0.67 35.16
CA VAL A 280 -11.49 1.63 35.00
C VAL A 280 -12.01 1.61 33.56
N ILE A 281 -11.12 1.77 32.59
CA ILE A 281 -11.42 1.59 31.17
C ILE A 281 -11.73 0.12 30.90
N LYS A 282 -12.75 -0.14 30.09
CA LYS A 282 -13.22 -1.49 29.70
C LYS A 282 -12.85 -1.80 28.26
N HIS A 283 -12.81 -3.08 27.90
CA HIS A 283 -12.51 -3.57 26.56
C HIS A 283 -11.25 -2.91 25.95
N GLY A 284 -10.22 -2.70 26.77
CA GLY A 284 -8.93 -2.13 26.34
C GLY A 284 -8.26 -2.96 25.26
N LEU A 285 -8.39 -4.29 25.29
CA LEU A 285 -7.92 -5.18 24.24
C LEU A 285 -8.66 -4.93 22.92
N GLN A 286 -9.99 -4.79 22.95
CA GLN A 286 -10.80 -4.52 21.75
C GLN A 286 -10.53 -3.13 21.16
N GLN A 287 -10.39 -2.10 22.01
CA GLN A 287 -10.14 -0.72 21.60
C GLN A 287 -8.79 -0.55 20.90
N LEU A 288 -7.75 -1.26 21.35
CA LEU A 288 -6.40 -1.18 20.79
C LEU A 288 -6.08 -2.27 19.75
N SER A 289 -6.99 -3.20 19.45
CA SER A 289 -6.79 -4.24 18.42
C SER A 289 -7.10 -3.74 17.01
N GLY A 290 -6.38 -4.24 16.00
CA GLY A 290 -6.58 -3.84 14.60
C GLY A 290 -7.85 -4.42 13.98
N HIS A 291 -8.67 -3.56 13.38
CA HIS A 291 -9.96 -3.94 12.77
C HIS A 291 -9.97 -3.84 11.23
N ILE A 292 -8.98 -3.14 10.64
CA ILE A 292 -8.76 -3.04 9.19
C ILE A 292 -7.31 -2.59 8.90
N PHE A 293 -6.72 -3.06 7.80
CA PHE A 293 -5.39 -2.63 7.35
C PHE A 293 -5.43 -1.23 6.70
N THR A 294 -4.45 -0.39 7.02
CA THR A 294 -4.33 0.99 6.48
C THR A 294 -3.38 1.08 5.28
N ALA A 295 -2.46 0.12 5.17
CA ALA A 295 -1.51 0.01 4.07
C ALA A 295 -1.07 -1.45 3.89
N LYS A 296 -0.68 -1.82 2.66
CA LYS A 296 -0.04 -3.11 2.37
C LYS A 296 1.39 -3.08 2.94
N ALA A 297 1.70 -3.95 3.90
CA ALA A 297 3.00 -4.03 4.55
C ALA A 297 3.32 -5.48 4.99
N LEU A 298 4.61 -5.80 5.18
CA LEU A 298 5.07 -7.12 5.65
C LEU A 298 4.85 -7.32 7.16
N LEU A 299 4.93 -6.23 7.92
CA LEU A 299 4.59 -6.16 9.35
C LEU A 299 3.35 -5.29 9.52
N GLU A 300 2.57 -5.51 10.57
CA GLU A 300 1.24 -4.91 10.74
C GLU A 300 1.22 -3.38 10.54
N LYS A 301 0.31 -2.92 9.67
CA LYS A 301 -0.14 -1.53 9.53
C LYS A 301 -1.65 -1.48 9.47
N SER A 302 -2.29 -1.22 10.60
CA SER A 302 -3.75 -1.31 10.77
C SER A 302 -4.33 -0.12 11.55
N TYR A 303 -5.65 -0.07 11.66
CA TYR A 303 -6.39 0.91 12.46
C TYR A 303 -7.30 0.19 13.47
N ALA A 304 -7.30 0.67 14.70
CA ALA A 304 -8.09 0.21 15.84
C ALA A 304 -9.22 1.22 16.16
N PHE A 305 -9.78 1.24 17.37
CA PHE A 305 -10.81 2.23 17.73
C PHE A 305 -10.19 3.57 18.12
N GLY A 306 -9.84 4.37 17.11
CA GLY A 306 -9.24 5.69 17.28
C GLY A 306 -7.71 5.69 17.32
N TRP A 307 -7.06 4.60 16.90
CA TRP A 307 -5.61 4.44 16.96
C TRP A 307 -5.05 3.84 15.67
N TYR A 308 -3.87 4.28 15.26
CA TYR A 308 -3.06 3.58 14.26
C TYR A 308 -2.18 2.54 14.96
N ARG A 309 -2.03 1.37 14.36
CA ARG A 309 -1.12 0.32 14.82
C ARG A 309 0.01 0.14 13.81
N THR A 310 1.24 0.05 14.30
CA THR A 310 2.44 -0.22 13.52
C THR A 310 3.30 -1.24 14.25
N GLN A 311 3.42 -2.46 13.73
CA GLN A 311 4.40 -3.42 14.25
C GLN A 311 5.81 -3.00 13.82
N LEU A 312 6.72 -2.87 14.80
CA LEU A 312 8.13 -2.53 14.58
C LEU A 312 8.96 -3.76 14.19
N PRO A 313 10.09 -3.62 13.46
CA PRO A 313 10.71 -2.39 12.95
C PRO A 313 10.06 -1.83 11.67
N ASN A 314 9.62 -0.57 11.68
CA ASN A 314 8.80 -0.01 10.59
C ASN A 314 8.73 1.53 10.63
N THR A 315 8.16 2.17 9.60
CA THR A 315 7.81 3.61 9.66
C THR A 315 6.50 3.78 10.42
N VAL A 316 6.48 4.63 11.44
CA VAL A 316 5.32 4.83 12.33
C VAL A 316 4.15 5.50 11.60
N LEU A 317 2.94 4.96 11.82
CA LEU A 317 1.68 5.60 11.43
C LEU A 317 1.09 6.42 12.59
N GLY A 318 0.24 7.40 12.25
CA GLY A 318 -0.53 8.16 13.22
C GLY A 318 0.20 9.31 13.92
N MET A 319 1.47 9.56 13.63
CA MET A 319 2.26 10.64 14.24
C MET A 319 2.37 11.88 13.35
N GLY A 320 1.23 12.53 13.15
CA GLY A 320 1.14 13.84 12.51
C GLY A 320 1.34 13.83 10.99
N TRP A 321 1.70 15.00 10.46
CA TRP A 321 1.70 15.30 9.02
C TRP A 321 3.10 15.29 8.37
N ASN A 322 4.11 14.91 9.13
CA ASN A 322 5.53 15.02 8.76
C ASN A 322 5.92 14.26 7.48
N SER A 323 5.22 13.17 7.13
CA SER A 323 5.45 12.40 5.91
C SER A 323 5.18 13.15 4.60
N ILE A 324 4.53 14.33 4.66
CA ILE A 324 4.33 15.22 3.51
C ILE A 324 5.59 16.09 3.26
N TYR A 325 6.40 16.31 4.29
CA TYR A 325 7.45 17.33 4.30
C TYR A 325 8.88 16.78 4.33
N VAL A 326 9.07 15.47 4.35
CA VAL A 326 10.40 14.84 4.22
C VAL A 326 10.42 13.80 3.10
N LYS A 327 11.56 13.63 2.43
CA LYS A 327 11.74 12.64 1.35
C LYS A 327 11.51 11.19 1.81
N LYS A 328 11.77 10.90 3.09
CA LYS A 328 11.67 9.54 3.66
C LYS A 328 11.45 9.62 5.18
N MET A 329 10.38 9.00 5.67
CA MET A 329 10.16 8.85 7.12
C MET A 329 11.16 7.84 7.74
N PRO A 330 11.63 8.07 8.98
CA PRO A 330 12.51 7.14 9.69
C PRO A 330 11.81 5.80 9.96
N LYS A 331 12.60 4.70 9.96
CA LYS A 331 12.16 3.37 10.37
C LYS A 331 12.61 3.10 11.80
N ILE A 332 11.72 3.29 12.76
CA ILE A 332 12.01 3.02 14.17
C ILE A 332 12.35 1.53 14.31
N THR A 333 13.57 1.26 14.77
CA THR A 333 14.15 -0.08 14.86
C THR A 333 14.57 -0.35 16.31
N PRO A 334 13.82 -1.17 17.07
CA PRO A 334 14.17 -1.51 18.45
C PRO A 334 15.35 -2.49 18.52
N ARG A 335 16.16 -2.43 19.59
CA ARG A 335 17.26 -3.38 19.82
C ARG A 335 16.78 -4.79 20.24
N THR A 336 15.68 -4.88 20.98
CA THR A 336 15.23 -6.13 21.63
C THR A 336 13.72 -6.38 21.55
N HIS A 337 12.88 -5.39 21.85
CA HIS A 337 11.43 -5.51 21.84
C HIS A 337 10.88 -5.54 20.41
N VAL A 338 10.08 -6.55 20.06
CA VAL A 338 9.31 -6.60 18.80
C VAL A 338 7.83 -6.60 19.15
N GLY A 339 7.06 -5.64 18.64
CA GLY A 339 5.63 -5.51 18.94
C GLY A 339 4.95 -4.33 18.26
N PRO A 340 3.62 -4.17 18.46
CA PRO A 340 2.82 -3.06 17.98
C PRO A 340 3.08 -1.77 18.78
N LEU A 341 3.68 -0.78 18.10
CA LEU A 341 3.54 0.62 18.50
C LEU A 341 2.14 1.08 18.09
N ILE A 342 1.37 1.60 19.05
CA ILE A 342 -0.01 2.04 18.86
C ILE A 342 -0.06 3.54 19.12
N ALA A 343 -0.41 4.35 18.12
CA ALA A 343 -0.29 5.80 18.20
C ALA A 343 -1.43 6.54 17.53
N HIS A 344 -1.68 7.77 17.98
CA HIS A 344 -2.54 8.71 17.27
C HIS A 344 -2.06 10.15 17.52
N GLY A 345 -2.36 11.02 16.54
CA GLY A 345 -2.07 12.44 16.58
C GLY A 345 -3.35 13.26 16.70
N GLY A 346 -3.25 14.39 17.39
CA GLY A 346 -4.24 15.45 17.49
C GLY A 346 -3.78 16.65 16.67
N SER A 347 -4.62 17.11 15.75
CA SER A 347 -4.33 18.34 15.00
C SER A 347 -5.57 19.24 14.91
N LEU A 348 -5.38 20.51 15.24
CA LEU A 348 -6.31 21.62 15.04
C LEU A 348 -5.50 22.88 14.68
N PRO A 349 -6.14 23.93 14.14
CA PRO A 349 -5.47 25.22 13.96
C PRO A 349 -4.88 25.69 15.28
N GLY A 350 -3.54 25.74 15.35
CA GLY A 350 -2.81 26.21 16.52
C GLY A 350 -2.37 25.13 17.50
N TYR A 351 -2.64 23.84 17.24
CA TYR A 351 -2.30 22.75 18.17
C TYR A 351 -1.89 21.47 17.45
N HIS A 352 -0.76 20.91 17.88
CA HIS A 352 -0.37 19.53 17.59
C HIS A 352 -0.16 18.76 18.91
N VAL A 353 -0.79 17.60 19.02
CA VAL A 353 -0.75 16.68 20.16
C VAL A 353 -0.45 15.28 19.63
N SER A 354 0.22 14.42 20.41
CA SER A 354 0.35 13.00 20.07
C SER A 354 0.42 12.11 21.31
N ILE A 355 -0.06 10.88 21.15
CA ILE A 355 0.10 9.78 22.11
C ILE A 355 0.67 8.57 21.39
N ALA A 356 1.63 7.89 22.04
CA ALA A 356 2.12 6.56 21.70
C ALA A 356 1.94 5.61 22.89
N LEU A 357 1.57 4.37 22.61
CA LEU A 357 1.46 3.25 23.55
C LEU A 357 2.31 2.09 23.01
N LEU A 358 3.09 1.45 23.88
CA LEU A 358 3.90 0.27 23.57
C LEU A 358 3.55 -0.83 24.59
N PRO A 359 2.52 -1.67 24.33
CA PRO A 359 1.85 -2.46 25.37
C PRO A 359 2.71 -3.55 26.03
N GLU A 360 3.59 -4.18 25.26
CA GLU A 360 4.43 -5.30 25.73
C GLU A 360 5.44 -4.83 26.78
N ILE A 361 5.95 -3.61 26.60
CA ILE A 361 6.92 -2.95 27.49
C ILE A 361 6.27 -1.96 28.47
N ASP A 362 4.94 -1.97 28.57
CA ASP A 362 4.11 -1.10 29.41
C ASP A 362 4.61 0.35 29.47
N SER A 363 4.63 1.01 28.31
CA SER A 363 5.18 2.36 28.18
C SER A 363 4.29 3.26 27.32
N SER A 364 4.23 4.55 27.65
CA SER A 364 3.57 5.56 26.81
C SER A 364 4.45 6.79 26.60
N VAL A 365 4.22 7.49 25.49
CA VAL A 365 4.78 8.82 25.20
C VAL A 365 3.62 9.77 24.92
N VAL A 366 3.66 10.97 25.48
CA VAL A 366 2.65 12.03 25.32
C VAL A 366 3.38 13.34 25.03
N VAL A 367 2.94 14.08 24.00
CA VAL A 367 3.49 15.40 23.64
C VAL A 367 2.35 16.33 23.22
N CYS A 368 2.32 17.55 23.76
CA CYS A 368 1.37 18.61 23.44
C CYS A 368 2.09 19.91 23.08
N THR A 369 1.63 20.63 22.05
CA THR A 369 2.17 21.93 21.62
C THR A 369 1.05 22.92 21.25
N ASN A 370 1.33 24.22 21.34
CA ASN A 370 0.42 25.31 20.98
C ASN A 370 0.85 26.07 19.71
N SER A 371 1.23 25.36 18.65
CA SER A 371 1.38 25.96 17.32
C SER A 371 0.98 25.03 16.18
N ILE A 372 0.35 25.59 15.13
CA ILE A 372 0.45 25.02 13.78
C ILE A 372 1.80 25.44 13.18
N ALA A 373 2.81 24.68 13.58
CA ALA A 373 4.20 24.86 13.23
C ALA A 373 4.49 24.54 11.74
N LEU A 374 5.70 24.86 11.29
CA LEU A 374 6.27 24.40 10.03
C LEU A 374 6.63 22.90 10.14
N GLY A 375 5.60 22.04 10.06
CA GLY A 375 5.65 20.62 10.35
C GLY A 375 4.99 20.26 11.70
N ASP A 376 4.99 18.97 12.06
CA ASP A 376 4.43 18.48 13.32
C ASP A 376 5.54 18.21 14.35
N VAL A 377 5.75 19.21 15.22
CA VAL A 377 6.68 19.13 16.36
C VAL A 377 6.33 18.00 17.31
N SER A 378 5.04 17.73 17.54
CA SER A 378 4.61 16.68 18.46
C SER A 378 4.99 15.30 17.94
N GLY A 379 4.82 15.07 16.63
CA GLY A 379 5.23 13.83 15.96
C GLY A 379 6.74 13.60 16.00
N TRP A 380 7.55 14.62 15.71
CA TRP A 380 9.02 14.49 15.75
C TRP A 380 9.53 14.22 17.16
N VAL A 381 9.06 14.98 18.16
CA VAL A 381 9.47 14.79 19.56
C VAL A 381 9.01 13.43 20.09
N SER A 382 7.80 12.98 19.75
CA SER A 382 7.30 11.66 20.11
C SER A 382 8.20 10.54 19.56
N MET A 383 8.59 10.59 18.29
CA MET A 383 9.45 9.56 17.70
C MET A 383 10.87 9.54 18.30
N ALA A 384 11.45 10.70 18.62
CA ALA A 384 12.73 10.79 19.35
C ALA A 384 12.64 10.15 20.75
N LEU A 385 11.57 10.45 21.50
CA LEU A 385 11.31 9.86 22.82
C LEU A 385 11.08 8.34 22.74
N ILE A 386 10.44 7.84 21.67
CA ILE A 386 10.27 6.40 21.42
C ILE A 386 11.61 5.70 21.17
N GLU A 387 12.49 6.25 20.33
CA GLU A 387 13.79 5.64 20.05
C GLU A 387 14.68 5.57 21.31
N ALA A 388 14.66 6.61 22.14
CA ALA A 388 15.31 6.59 23.46
C ALA A 388 14.65 5.61 24.46
N LEU A 389 13.34 5.37 24.36
CA LEU A 389 12.60 4.42 25.20
C LEU A 389 12.89 2.96 24.85
N ILE A 390 12.99 2.62 23.56
CA ILE A 390 13.24 1.24 23.07
C ILE A 390 14.73 0.89 22.91
N ASP A 391 15.62 1.84 23.20
CA ASP A 391 17.06 1.76 22.95
C ASP A 391 17.41 1.45 21.48
N ALA A 392 16.90 2.26 20.54
CA ALA A 392 17.22 2.12 19.12
C ALA A 392 18.75 2.14 18.91
N PRO A 393 19.33 1.18 18.15
CA PRO A 393 20.79 1.08 17.99
C PRO A 393 21.36 2.18 17.11
N GLU A 394 20.55 2.69 16.17
CA GLU A 394 20.87 3.75 15.22
C GLU A 394 19.74 4.79 15.30
N PRO A 395 19.78 5.74 16.26
CA PRO A 395 18.74 6.74 16.42
C PRO A 395 18.79 7.79 15.30
N SER A 396 17.61 8.28 14.91
CA SER A 396 17.43 9.20 13.79
C SER A 396 17.71 10.66 14.19
N ASP A 397 18.28 11.46 13.27
CA ASP A 397 18.41 12.91 13.48
C ASP A 397 17.08 13.63 13.26
N TYR A 398 16.29 13.70 14.34
CA TYR A 398 15.01 14.40 14.36
C TYR A 398 15.11 15.92 14.22
N LEU A 399 16.29 16.53 14.45
CA LEU A 399 16.49 17.97 14.22
C LEU A 399 16.74 18.26 12.74
N ALA A 400 17.53 17.43 12.05
CA ALA A 400 17.69 17.50 10.61
C ALA A 400 16.34 17.24 9.89
N LEU A 401 15.60 16.20 10.31
CA LEU A 401 14.28 15.90 9.77
C LEU A 401 13.26 17.04 10.02
N ALA A 402 13.27 17.65 11.20
CA ALA A 402 12.45 18.84 11.48
C ALA A 402 12.86 20.05 10.63
N SER A 403 14.15 20.20 10.31
CA SER A 403 14.67 21.29 9.47
C SER A 403 14.31 21.11 8.00
N GLU A 404 14.43 19.89 7.46
CA GLU A 404 13.91 19.52 6.13
C GLU A 404 12.40 19.78 6.07
N ALA A 405 11.65 19.31 7.08
CA ALA A 405 10.22 19.48 7.16
C ALA A 405 9.80 20.96 7.19
N ALA A 406 10.47 21.78 7.98
CA ALA A 406 10.14 23.19 8.10
C ALA A 406 10.35 23.96 6.79
N GLY A 407 11.50 23.76 6.13
CA GLY A 407 11.79 24.36 4.82
C GLY A 407 10.83 23.89 3.72
N ASN A 408 10.46 22.61 3.72
CA ASN A 408 9.46 22.08 2.79
C ASN A 408 8.04 22.59 3.09
N ALA A 409 7.67 22.80 4.36
CA ALA A 409 6.36 23.32 4.76
C ALA A 409 6.16 24.80 4.36
N ALA A 410 7.18 25.65 4.55
CA ALA A 410 7.15 27.05 4.10
C ALA A 410 7.04 27.18 2.56
N LEU A 411 7.52 26.18 1.81
CA LEU A 411 7.42 26.12 0.36
C LEU A 411 6.17 25.40 -0.17
N ASN A 412 5.33 24.79 0.69
CA ASN A 412 4.22 23.93 0.28
C ASN A 412 3.23 24.64 -0.67
N VAL A 413 2.70 25.81 -0.26
CA VAL A 413 1.74 26.58 -1.09
C VAL A 413 2.40 27.07 -2.38
N LYS A 414 3.66 27.51 -2.33
CA LYS A 414 4.42 28.00 -3.49
C LYS A 414 4.66 26.88 -4.53
N ARG A 415 4.95 25.65 -4.07
CA ARG A 415 5.03 24.46 -4.92
C ARG A 415 3.67 24.07 -5.49
N PHE A 416 2.61 24.13 -4.68
CA PHE A 416 1.25 23.85 -5.13
C PHE A 416 0.75 24.86 -6.18
N GLU A 417 1.03 26.15 -6.01
CA GLU A 417 0.79 27.18 -7.03
C GLU A 417 1.51 26.87 -8.35
N ALA A 418 2.77 26.45 -8.29
CA ALA A 418 3.54 26.10 -9.48
C ALA A 418 2.94 24.87 -10.18
N ASN A 419 2.58 23.83 -9.42
CA ASN A 419 1.89 22.64 -9.93
C ASN A 419 0.52 23.00 -10.54
N LEU A 420 -0.24 23.87 -9.91
CA LEU A 420 -1.54 24.36 -10.41
C LEU A 420 -1.35 25.10 -11.75
N LYS A 421 -0.36 26.01 -11.82
CA LYS A 421 -0.02 26.76 -13.06
C LYS A 421 0.47 25.83 -14.19
N ALA A 422 1.20 24.76 -13.85
CA ALA A 422 1.69 23.76 -14.81
C ALA A 422 0.62 22.76 -15.27
N ALA A 423 -0.38 22.47 -14.43
CA ALA A 423 -1.50 21.57 -14.72
C ALA A 423 -2.65 22.25 -15.51
N ARG A 424 -2.38 23.38 -16.16
CA ARG A 424 -3.26 23.99 -17.17
C ARG A 424 -3.29 23.13 -18.44
N SER A 425 -4.40 23.17 -19.16
CA SER A 425 -4.66 22.31 -20.32
C SER A 425 -3.62 22.49 -21.45
N THR A 426 -2.67 21.56 -21.58
CA THR A 426 -1.60 21.62 -22.60
C THR A 426 -2.09 21.14 -23.97
N GLY A 427 -2.57 22.06 -24.81
CA GLY A 427 -2.67 21.83 -26.27
C GLY A 427 -3.88 22.38 -27.02
N GLY A 428 -4.87 22.99 -26.36
CA GLY A 428 -6.04 23.51 -27.06
C GLY A 428 -6.82 24.55 -26.27
N ASP A 429 -6.94 25.74 -26.87
CA ASP A 429 -7.69 26.92 -26.39
C ASP A 429 -7.27 27.50 -25.02
N THR A 430 -6.85 28.76 -25.02
CA THR A 430 -6.59 29.55 -23.79
C THR A 430 -7.52 30.77 -23.73
N SER A 431 -8.77 30.62 -24.16
CA SER A 431 -9.75 31.69 -24.22
C SER A 431 -9.86 32.46 -22.89
N PRO A 432 -10.02 33.81 -22.96
CA PRO A 432 -10.20 34.63 -21.77
C PRO A 432 -11.50 34.26 -21.04
N PRO A 433 -11.62 34.60 -19.75
CA PRO A 433 -12.90 34.49 -19.07
C PRO A 433 -13.95 35.40 -19.72
N ARG A 434 -15.23 35.01 -19.57
CA ARG A 434 -16.39 35.87 -19.81
C ARG A 434 -16.35 37.18 -19.00
N SER A 435 -17.29 38.07 -19.28
CA SER A 435 -17.50 39.29 -18.49
C SER A 435 -17.73 38.93 -17.02
N THR A 436 -17.14 39.69 -16.09
CA THR A 436 -17.16 39.42 -14.64
C THR A 436 -18.59 39.25 -14.09
N GLU A 437 -19.54 39.96 -14.68
CA GLU A 437 -20.95 40.01 -14.32
C GLU A 437 -21.67 38.69 -14.60
N GLU A 438 -21.18 37.85 -15.52
CA GLU A 438 -21.75 36.52 -15.78
C GLU A 438 -21.52 35.57 -14.60
N TYR A 439 -20.41 35.71 -13.87
CA TYR A 439 -20.11 34.84 -12.72
C TYR A 439 -20.74 35.33 -11.42
N VAL A 440 -20.96 36.65 -11.26
CA VAL A 440 -21.57 37.23 -10.05
C VAL A 440 -22.96 36.64 -9.81
N GLY A 441 -23.22 36.24 -8.57
CA GLY A 441 -24.49 35.65 -8.14
C GLY A 441 -24.33 34.71 -6.95
N ARG A 442 -25.46 34.18 -6.49
CA ARG A 442 -25.52 33.13 -5.46
C ARG A 442 -25.67 31.77 -6.13
N TYR A 443 -24.93 30.78 -5.64
CA TYR A 443 -24.98 29.40 -6.08
C TYR A 443 -25.35 28.48 -4.89
N ARG A 444 -26.23 27.50 -5.11
CA ARG A 444 -26.84 26.68 -4.07
C ARG A 444 -26.75 25.19 -4.37
N ASP A 445 -26.35 24.43 -3.35
CA ASP A 445 -26.55 22.98 -3.26
C ASP A 445 -27.95 22.75 -2.69
N GLU A 446 -28.86 22.20 -3.49
CA GLU A 446 -30.25 21.96 -3.08
C GLU A 446 -30.40 20.77 -2.12
N GLU A 447 -29.48 19.80 -2.17
CA GLU A 447 -29.53 18.59 -1.33
C GLU A 447 -29.00 18.87 0.08
N ARG A 448 -27.89 19.62 0.18
CA ARG A 448 -27.22 19.94 1.45
C ARG A 448 -27.53 21.33 1.98
N GLY A 449 -28.21 22.17 1.19
CA GLY A 449 -28.60 23.54 1.54
C GLY A 449 -27.45 24.56 1.56
N TRP A 450 -26.25 24.18 1.11
CA TRP A 450 -25.05 25.02 1.16
C TRP A 450 -25.10 26.17 0.16
N VAL A 451 -24.45 27.29 0.50
CA VAL A 451 -24.42 28.52 -0.31
C VAL A 451 -22.99 28.92 -0.66
N ILE A 452 -22.79 29.37 -1.90
CA ILE A 452 -21.58 30.02 -2.38
C ILE A 452 -22.00 31.35 -3.02
N ASP A 453 -21.59 32.48 -2.43
CA ASP A 453 -21.76 33.79 -3.07
C ASP A 453 -20.52 34.11 -3.91
N VAL A 454 -20.71 34.52 -5.15
CA VAL A 454 -19.65 35.09 -6.00
C VAL A 454 -19.97 36.56 -6.24
N ARG A 455 -19.02 37.43 -5.91
CA ARG A 455 -19.22 38.88 -5.79
C ARG A 455 -18.18 39.65 -6.59
N ALA A 456 -18.54 40.83 -7.10
CA ALA A 456 -17.58 41.73 -7.72
C ALA A 456 -16.67 42.36 -6.65
N ARG A 457 -15.36 42.44 -6.94
CA ARG A 457 -14.35 43.03 -6.06
C ARG A 457 -13.14 43.51 -6.87
N ASP A 458 -13.08 44.81 -7.12
CA ASP A 458 -12.03 45.48 -7.91
C ASP A 458 -10.60 45.29 -7.36
N THR A 459 -10.47 44.92 -6.07
CA THR A 459 -9.19 44.64 -5.41
C THR A 459 -8.71 43.19 -5.56
N ALA A 460 -9.50 42.31 -6.18
CA ALA A 460 -9.13 40.92 -6.43
C ALA A 460 -8.46 40.74 -7.80
N PRO A 461 -7.50 39.80 -7.98
CA PRO A 461 -6.77 39.62 -9.23
C PRO A 461 -7.63 39.35 -10.48
N SER A 462 -8.85 38.83 -10.32
CA SER A 462 -9.82 38.66 -11.42
C SER A 462 -11.09 39.51 -11.29
N GLY A 463 -11.08 40.58 -10.48
CA GLY A 463 -12.26 41.42 -10.23
C GLY A 463 -13.39 40.73 -9.45
N LEU A 464 -13.16 39.54 -8.89
CA LEU A 464 -14.17 38.71 -8.23
C LEU A 464 -13.67 38.16 -6.89
N GLU A 465 -14.60 37.86 -5.99
CA GLU A 465 -14.36 37.04 -4.79
C GLU A 465 -15.41 35.94 -4.62
N VAL A 466 -15.08 34.93 -3.83
CA VAL A 466 -16.00 33.88 -3.38
C VAL A 466 -16.18 33.97 -1.86
N ALA A 467 -17.42 33.90 -1.38
CA ALA A 467 -17.76 33.87 0.05
C ALA A 467 -18.60 32.62 0.38
N PHE A 468 -18.01 31.70 1.13
CA PHE A 468 -18.66 30.44 1.51
C PHE A 468 -19.73 30.66 2.59
N GLN A 469 -20.88 29.99 2.46
CA GLN A 469 -22.11 30.26 3.20
C GLN A 469 -22.60 31.73 3.11
N GLY A 470 -22.09 32.51 2.15
CA GLY A 470 -22.34 33.95 2.03
C GLY A 470 -21.71 34.79 3.16
N LEU A 471 -20.78 34.24 3.94
CA LEU A 471 -20.18 34.90 5.09
C LEU A 471 -18.93 35.69 4.71
N ASP A 472 -18.83 36.95 5.15
CA ASP A 472 -17.69 37.82 4.87
C ASP A 472 -16.40 37.32 5.54
N SER A 473 -16.48 36.68 6.72
CA SER A 473 -15.35 35.98 7.34
C SER A 473 -14.84 34.79 6.51
N GLN A 474 -15.60 34.36 5.50
CA GLN A 474 -15.26 33.28 4.57
C GLN A 474 -15.05 33.76 3.14
N ALA A 475 -14.87 35.08 2.94
CA ALA A 475 -14.52 35.66 1.65
C ALA A 475 -13.05 35.39 1.27
N TRP A 476 -12.80 35.11 -0.01
CA TRP A 476 -11.49 34.88 -0.62
C TRP A 476 -11.46 35.51 -2.03
N ALA A 477 -10.40 36.26 -2.34
CA ALA A 477 -10.21 36.83 -3.66
C ALA A 477 -10.03 35.73 -4.72
N LEU A 478 -10.65 35.88 -5.88
CA LEU A 478 -10.48 34.98 -7.01
C LEU A 478 -9.36 35.45 -7.94
N SER A 479 -8.66 34.47 -8.50
CA SER A 479 -7.68 34.61 -9.58
C SER A 479 -8.11 33.74 -10.76
N HIS A 480 -8.04 34.26 -11.99
CA HIS A 480 -8.38 33.48 -13.18
C HIS A 480 -7.41 32.31 -13.37
N HIS A 481 -7.93 31.13 -13.72
CA HIS A 481 -7.13 29.93 -13.91
C HIS A 481 -7.05 29.52 -15.38
N GLU A 482 -8.16 29.06 -15.98
CA GLU A 482 -8.26 28.63 -17.39
C GLU A 482 -9.75 28.61 -17.77
N HIS A 483 -10.14 29.05 -18.98
CA HIS A 483 -11.54 29.15 -19.42
C HIS A 483 -12.47 29.81 -18.35
N ASP A 484 -13.65 29.24 -18.11
CA ASP A 484 -14.60 29.60 -17.03
C ASP A 484 -14.18 29.02 -15.64
N THR A 485 -12.87 28.83 -15.37
CA THR A 485 -12.34 28.33 -14.07
C THR A 485 -11.52 29.39 -13.33
N PHE A 486 -11.78 29.52 -12.03
CA PHE A 486 -11.09 30.44 -11.12
C PHE A 486 -10.50 29.70 -9.93
N SER A 487 -9.50 30.29 -9.28
CA SER A 487 -8.93 29.78 -8.03
C SER A 487 -9.06 30.78 -6.88
N TRP A 488 -9.38 30.27 -5.69
CA TRP A 488 -9.43 31.02 -4.42
C TRP A 488 -8.19 30.77 -3.52
N LEU A 489 -7.12 30.17 -4.08
CA LEU A 489 -5.90 29.87 -3.34
C LEU A 489 -5.19 31.15 -2.85
N ALA A 490 -5.18 31.35 -1.53
CA ALA A 490 -4.47 32.41 -0.85
C ALA A 490 -3.06 31.99 -0.41
N SER A 491 -2.21 32.96 -0.03
CA SER A 491 -0.86 32.70 0.48
C SER A 491 -0.86 31.81 1.74
N ARG A 492 0.24 31.09 2.00
CA ARG A 492 0.37 30.25 3.21
C ARG A 492 0.12 31.05 4.49
N GLU A 493 0.72 32.23 4.60
CA GLU A 493 0.56 33.06 5.78
C GLU A 493 -0.86 33.58 5.94
N GLU A 494 -1.56 33.97 4.88
CA GLU A 494 -2.96 34.42 4.98
C GLU A 494 -3.88 33.30 5.47
N GLN A 495 -3.73 32.10 4.90
CA GLN A 495 -4.48 30.92 5.35
C GLN A 495 -4.16 30.58 6.82
N ALA A 496 -2.90 30.68 7.24
CA ALA A 496 -2.47 30.43 8.61
C ALA A 496 -2.97 31.50 9.59
N LYS A 497 -2.81 32.79 9.26
CA LYS A 497 -3.31 33.94 10.05
C LYS A 497 -4.82 33.87 10.29
N ARG A 498 -5.57 33.43 9.26
CA ARG A 498 -7.02 33.17 9.34
C ARG A 498 -7.39 31.79 9.90
N GLY A 499 -6.49 31.13 10.62
CA GLY A 499 -6.79 29.90 11.36
C GLY A 499 -7.19 28.69 10.51
N ARG A 500 -6.80 28.62 9.24
CA ARG A 500 -6.96 27.40 8.42
C ARG A 500 -5.77 26.47 8.57
N MET A 501 -6.02 25.16 8.43
CA MET A 501 -4.96 24.15 8.40
C MET A 501 -4.18 24.24 7.08
N VAL A 502 -2.89 24.61 7.16
CA VAL A 502 -1.98 24.73 6.01
C VAL A 502 -1.12 23.49 5.75
N THR A 503 -1.35 22.41 6.51
CA THR A 503 -0.45 21.25 6.66
C THR A 503 -0.84 20.00 5.84
N TYR A 504 -1.61 20.18 4.76
CA TYR A 504 -2.14 19.07 3.95
C TYR A 504 -1.55 19.03 2.53
N PRO A 505 -1.64 17.87 1.84
CA PRO A 505 -1.54 17.85 0.38
C PRO A 505 -2.72 18.62 -0.18
N LEU A 506 -2.45 19.83 -0.67
CA LEU A 506 -3.46 20.67 -1.32
C LEU A 506 -3.85 19.97 -2.64
N VAL A 507 -5.11 19.56 -2.75
CA VAL A 507 -5.65 18.97 -3.99
C VAL A 507 -6.00 20.13 -4.92
N ALA A 508 -5.55 20.09 -6.18
CA ALA A 508 -5.76 21.15 -7.17
C ALA A 508 -7.24 21.60 -7.20
N ASP A 509 -8.12 20.60 -7.35
CA ASP A 509 -9.57 20.73 -7.44
C ASP A 509 -10.22 21.37 -6.20
N HIS A 510 -9.62 21.25 -5.00
CA HIS A 510 -10.15 21.91 -3.80
C HIS A 510 -10.05 23.43 -3.88
N PHE A 511 -9.10 23.96 -4.65
CA PHE A 511 -8.92 25.39 -4.84
C PHE A 511 -9.40 25.89 -6.21
N LYS A 512 -9.98 25.03 -7.07
CA LYS A 512 -10.62 25.41 -8.34
C LYS A 512 -12.15 25.51 -8.18
N LEU A 513 -12.73 26.57 -8.72
CA LEU A 513 -14.18 26.71 -8.96
C LEU A 513 -14.40 26.70 -10.47
N HIS A 514 -15.15 25.73 -10.98
CA HIS A 514 -15.45 25.60 -12.40
C HIS A 514 -16.88 26.08 -12.65
N PHE A 515 -17.03 27.16 -13.41
CA PHE A 515 -18.36 27.64 -13.80
C PHE A 515 -18.79 26.96 -15.10
N GLN A 516 -20.09 26.74 -15.25
CA GLN A 516 -20.69 26.16 -16.45
C GLN A 516 -21.87 27.01 -16.91
N ALA A 517 -22.03 27.06 -18.24
CA ALA A 517 -23.16 27.70 -18.91
C ALA A 517 -24.08 26.66 -19.54
N SER A 518 -25.38 26.91 -19.52
CA SER A 518 -26.39 26.00 -20.04
C SER A 518 -27.45 26.74 -20.85
N HIS A 519 -27.85 26.13 -21.96
CA HIS A 519 -28.78 26.65 -22.97
C HIS A 519 -28.37 27.97 -23.64
N ASP A 520 -28.53 28.01 -24.96
CA ASP A 520 -28.78 29.25 -25.68
C ASP A 520 -30.27 29.59 -25.49
N ASP A 521 -30.58 30.84 -25.14
CA ASP A 521 -31.94 31.33 -24.96
C ASP A 521 -32.57 31.87 -26.27
N GLY A 522 -31.91 31.60 -27.40
CA GLY A 522 -32.29 32.09 -28.73
C GLY A 522 -31.62 33.40 -29.11
N SER A 523 -30.74 33.94 -28.26
CA SER A 523 -29.95 35.15 -28.54
C SER A 523 -28.54 34.87 -29.09
N GLY A 524 -28.13 33.60 -29.20
CA GLY A 524 -26.77 33.22 -29.59
C GLY A 524 -25.77 33.27 -28.43
N LYS A 525 -26.25 33.25 -27.17
CA LYS A 525 -25.41 33.45 -25.97
C LYS A 525 -25.81 32.55 -24.80
N SER A 526 -25.01 31.51 -24.57
CA SER A 526 -25.06 30.70 -23.35
C SER A 526 -24.72 31.54 -22.11
N LYS A 527 -25.45 31.37 -20.99
CA LYS A 527 -25.23 32.08 -19.72
C LYS A 527 -24.74 31.12 -18.62
N ILE A 528 -23.84 31.60 -17.76
CA ILE A 528 -23.39 30.86 -16.57
C ILE A 528 -24.58 30.63 -15.62
N ASP A 529 -24.91 29.35 -15.38
CA ASP A 529 -26.02 28.87 -14.56
C ASP A 529 -25.59 27.90 -13.46
N ARG A 530 -24.36 27.37 -13.53
CA ARG A 530 -23.86 26.32 -12.64
C ARG A 530 -22.43 26.58 -12.17
N LEU A 531 -22.12 26.07 -10.98
CA LEU A 531 -20.79 26.09 -10.37
C LEU A 531 -20.49 24.66 -9.86
N LEU A 532 -19.35 24.10 -10.26
CA LEU A 532 -18.84 22.83 -9.76
C LEU A 532 -17.60 23.10 -8.90
N TRP A 533 -17.58 22.58 -7.68
CA TRP A 533 -16.44 22.73 -6.76
C TRP A 533 -16.09 21.37 -6.15
N LYS A 534 -15.15 20.67 -6.78
CA LYS A 534 -14.68 19.36 -6.35
C LYS A 534 -13.74 19.49 -5.14
N HIS A 535 -14.32 19.91 -4.02
CA HIS A 535 -13.67 20.11 -2.72
C HIS A 535 -13.12 18.82 -2.10
N GLU A 536 -13.39 17.65 -2.68
CA GLU A 536 -13.04 16.33 -2.16
C GLU A 536 -12.53 15.37 -3.25
N ALA A 537 -11.51 14.59 -2.90
CA ALA A 537 -11.06 13.47 -3.70
C ALA A 537 -12.08 12.32 -3.63
N GLY A 538 -12.49 11.81 -4.80
CA GLY A 538 -13.45 10.70 -4.93
C GLY A 538 -14.93 11.10 -4.93
N ALA A 539 -15.28 12.35 -4.65
CA ALA A 539 -16.65 12.84 -4.78
C ALA A 539 -16.99 13.14 -6.26
N PRO A 540 -18.15 12.69 -6.79
CA PRO A 540 -18.63 13.11 -8.11
C PRO A 540 -18.91 14.62 -8.12
N ALA A 541 -18.45 15.32 -9.16
CA ALA A 541 -18.57 16.78 -9.26
C ALA A 541 -19.89 17.27 -9.88
N GLU A 542 -20.67 16.38 -10.50
CA GLU A 542 -21.53 16.72 -11.64
C GLU A 542 -22.87 17.42 -11.33
N ARG A 543 -23.23 17.64 -10.05
CA ARG A 543 -24.56 18.17 -9.65
C ARG A 543 -24.54 19.11 -8.44
N GLN A 544 -23.47 19.86 -8.22
CA GLN A 544 -23.22 20.47 -6.91
C GLN A 544 -23.90 21.84 -6.65
N TYR A 545 -23.80 22.83 -7.55
CA TYR A 545 -24.41 24.15 -7.30
C TYR A 545 -25.12 24.76 -8.52
N LEU A 546 -26.39 25.12 -8.34
CA LEU A 546 -27.22 25.87 -9.29
C LEU A 546 -27.22 27.37 -8.94
N LYS A 547 -27.28 28.26 -9.94
CA LYS A 547 -27.32 29.71 -9.74
C LYS A 547 -28.75 30.19 -9.40
N ASP A 548 -28.90 30.92 -8.29
CA ASP A 548 -30.15 31.56 -7.86
C ASP A 548 -30.51 32.71 -8.85
N TYR A 549 -31.13 32.40 -9.99
CA TYR A 549 -31.70 33.42 -10.88
C TYR A 549 -32.93 34.07 -10.23
N MET A 550 -32.82 35.37 -9.94
CA MET A 550 -33.89 36.23 -9.41
C MET A 550 -35.03 36.44 -10.42
N GLY A 551 -35.77 35.39 -10.78
CA GLY A 551 -36.77 35.44 -11.85
C GLY A 551 -37.66 34.21 -12.08
N ALA A 552 -37.56 33.12 -11.29
CA ALA A 552 -38.41 31.94 -11.44
C ALA A 552 -39.20 31.62 -10.14
N ARG A 553 -40.45 31.13 -10.28
CA ARG A 553 -41.37 30.91 -9.15
C ARG A 553 -41.40 29.44 -8.70
N CYS A 554 -40.94 29.16 -7.48
CA CYS A 554 -41.52 28.11 -6.63
C CYS A 554 -41.21 28.34 -5.14
N GLY A 555 -41.96 27.72 -4.22
CA GLY A 555 -41.51 27.52 -2.83
C GLY A 555 -41.78 28.63 -1.79
N THR A 556 -42.76 29.53 -1.98
CA THR A 556 -43.02 30.66 -1.06
C THR A 556 -43.69 30.29 0.29
N GLN A 557 -43.17 29.30 1.02
CA GLN A 557 -43.60 28.96 2.40
C GLN A 557 -42.45 28.35 3.24
N ILE A 558 -41.64 29.22 3.87
CA ILE A 558 -40.80 28.92 5.06
C ILE A 558 -40.12 30.20 5.59
N TYR A 559 -39.68 31.10 4.69
CA TYR A 559 -38.74 32.16 5.06
C TYR A 559 -39.33 33.32 5.91
N GLN A 560 -40.66 33.54 5.89
CA GLN A 560 -41.29 34.65 6.62
C GLN A 560 -41.47 34.42 8.13
N LEU A 561 -41.13 33.24 8.67
CA LEU A 561 -41.31 32.92 10.10
C LEU A 561 -40.06 33.07 10.97
N ARG A 562 -38.88 33.40 10.41
CA ARG A 562 -37.62 33.52 11.20
C ARG A 562 -37.10 34.95 11.41
N THR A 563 -37.52 35.93 10.63
CA THR A 563 -37.05 37.33 10.74
C THR A 563 -37.89 38.23 11.64
N LYS A 564 -38.99 37.73 12.23
CA LYS A 564 -39.89 38.51 13.11
C LYS A 564 -39.76 38.24 14.61
N ALA A 565 -38.84 37.35 15.02
CA ALA A 565 -38.63 36.95 16.41
C ALA A 565 -37.28 37.40 17.01
N ALA A 566 -36.42 38.04 16.23
CA ALA A 566 -35.03 38.37 16.60
C ALA A 566 -34.80 39.85 16.96
N SER A 567 -35.87 40.63 17.18
CA SER A 567 -35.80 42.10 17.31
C SER A 567 -36.55 42.68 18.52
N GLN A 568 -36.79 41.88 19.56
CA GLN A 568 -37.26 42.36 20.88
C GLN A 568 -36.61 41.56 22.02
N ASN A 569 -36.46 42.22 23.17
CA ASN A 569 -36.00 41.69 24.47
C ASN A 569 -34.52 41.31 24.61
N ILE A 570 -33.70 42.34 24.85
CA ILE A 570 -32.49 42.24 25.69
C ILE A 570 -32.93 42.54 27.14
N ALA A 571 -32.62 41.66 28.12
CA ALA A 571 -32.26 41.97 29.53
C ALA A 571 -32.51 40.80 30.51
N GLU A 572 -31.42 40.27 31.08
CA GLU A 572 -31.22 39.77 32.47
C GLU A 572 -32.12 38.66 33.13
N PRO A 573 -31.65 37.99 34.21
CA PRO A 573 -31.99 36.58 34.46
C PRO A 573 -32.91 36.29 35.67
N THR A 574 -33.63 35.16 35.62
CA THR A 574 -34.36 34.57 36.77
C THR A 574 -34.29 33.03 36.81
N ARG A 575 -34.79 32.44 37.90
CA ARG A 575 -34.59 31.04 38.36
C ARG A 575 -35.58 30.00 37.76
N PRO A 576 -35.31 28.68 37.88
CA PRO A 576 -36.02 27.65 37.12
C PRO A 576 -37.40 27.23 37.67
N VAL A 577 -38.19 26.58 36.81
CA VAL A 577 -39.50 25.98 37.10
C VAL A 577 -39.51 24.50 36.64
N ALA A 578 -40.25 23.64 37.34
CA ALA A 578 -40.30 22.18 37.14
C ALA A 578 -41.19 21.74 35.95
N PRO A 579 -40.98 20.53 35.38
CA PRO A 579 -41.71 20.04 34.20
C PRO A 579 -43.11 19.46 34.52
N PRO A 580 -44.07 19.52 33.58
CA PRO A 580 -45.39 18.89 33.69
C PRO A 580 -45.43 17.43 33.21
N ASP A 581 -46.50 16.72 33.59
CA ASP A 581 -46.67 15.26 33.48
C ASP A 581 -47.08 14.77 32.06
N HIS A 582 -46.56 13.59 31.68
CA HIS A 582 -46.66 12.99 30.35
C HIS A 582 -47.92 12.14 30.10
N ALA A 583 -48.71 11.88 31.16
CA ALA A 583 -49.79 10.88 31.16
C ALA A 583 -51.03 11.16 30.26
N ARG A 584 -51.11 12.30 29.57
CA ARG A 584 -52.31 12.74 28.83
C ARG A 584 -52.26 12.69 27.30
N TYR A 585 -51.12 12.31 26.68
CA TYR A 585 -50.97 12.40 25.22
C TYR A 585 -51.43 11.14 24.45
N LEU A 586 -51.45 9.97 25.10
CA LEU A 586 -51.63 8.66 24.44
C LEU A 586 -53.08 8.29 24.07
N SER A 587 -54.08 9.14 24.32
CA SER A 587 -55.51 8.80 24.17
C SER A 587 -56.20 9.39 22.92
N ARG A 588 -55.45 9.77 21.86
CA ARG A 588 -55.99 10.48 20.68
C ARG A 588 -55.52 10.01 19.30
N LEU A 589 -54.68 8.97 19.21
CA LEU A 589 -54.05 8.53 17.94
C LEU A 589 -54.52 7.15 17.44
N ASP A 590 -55.82 6.85 17.62
CA ASP A 590 -56.44 5.57 17.24
C ASP A 590 -57.68 5.74 16.34
N ARG A 591 -57.63 6.70 15.40
CA ARG A 591 -58.59 6.89 14.31
C ARG A 591 -57.87 7.38 13.06
N HIS A 592 -58.26 6.86 11.90
CA HIS A 592 -57.71 7.06 10.53
C HIS A 592 -56.60 6.09 10.09
N LEU A 593 -57.00 4.84 9.81
CA LEU A 593 -56.30 3.92 8.90
C LEU A 593 -57.27 3.52 7.77
N LEU A 594 -56.76 3.33 6.54
CA LEU A 594 -57.57 3.02 5.35
C LEU A 594 -57.66 1.49 5.08
N PRO A 595 -58.69 1.01 4.33
CA PRO A 595 -59.10 -0.40 4.42
C PRO A 595 -58.33 -1.41 3.57
N ALA A 596 -57.24 -1.04 2.89
CA ALA A 596 -56.58 -1.88 1.88
C ALA A 596 -55.76 -3.05 2.47
N GLU A 597 -55.20 -2.89 3.68
CA GLU A 597 -54.20 -3.82 4.24
C GLU A 597 -54.80 -4.97 5.07
N LYS A 598 -56.13 -4.99 5.25
CA LYS A 598 -56.82 -6.04 6.05
C LYS A 598 -57.05 -7.37 5.32
N ALA A 599 -56.55 -7.53 4.09
CA ALA A 599 -56.85 -8.67 3.22
C ALA A 599 -55.75 -9.75 3.14
N TRP A 600 -54.62 -9.60 3.84
CA TRP A 600 -53.47 -10.54 3.79
C TRP A 600 -53.11 -11.20 5.13
N ALA A 601 -53.97 -11.07 6.14
CA ALA A 601 -53.72 -11.55 7.52
C ALA A 601 -54.60 -12.76 7.93
N SER A 602 -55.10 -13.54 6.97
CA SER A 602 -55.99 -14.68 7.23
C SER A 602 -55.80 -15.84 6.25
N GLY A 603 -54.62 -16.48 6.30
CA GLY A 603 -54.31 -17.69 5.55
C GLY A 603 -53.18 -18.50 6.20
N PHE A 604 -53.45 -19.78 6.50
CA PHE A 604 -52.48 -20.80 6.96
C PHE A 604 -51.73 -20.54 8.29
N ASP A 605 -52.47 -20.31 9.37
CA ASP A 605 -52.09 -20.90 10.67
C ASP A 605 -52.78 -22.27 10.82
N LEU A 606 -52.18 -23.32 10.24
CA LEU A 606 -52.69 -24.69 10.34
C LEU A 606 -51.65 -25.74 9.90
N PHE A 607 -50.65 -26.06 10.74
CA PHE A 607 -50.12 -27.43 10.89
C PHE A 607 -49.17 -27.61 12.12
N LEU A 608 -49.79 -27.92 13.26
CA LEU A 608 -49.35 -28.85 14.33
C LEU A 608 -47.88 -28.84 14.85
N ARG A 609 -47.73 -28.35 16.09
CA ARG A 609 -46.82 -28.87 17.14
C ARG A 609 -47.45 -30.13 17.82
N PRO A 610 -46.81 -30.84 18.79
CA PRO A 610 -45.39 -31.19 19.00
C PRO A 610 -45.16 -32.68 19.43
N ARG A 611 -43.89 -33.09 19.66
CA ARG A 611 -43.42 -34.03 20.72
C ARG A 611 -41.88 -33.98 20.78
N ILE A 612 -41.25 -33.57 21.90
CA ILE A 612 -40.94 -34.33 23.14
C ILE A 612 -39.97 -35.49 22.87
N GLY A 613 -38.78 -35.42 23.46
CA GLY A 613 -37.65 -36.30 23.13
C GLY A 613 -37.39 -37.43 24.13
N ALA A 614 -36.36 -38.23 23.84
CA ALA A 614 -35.60 -39.01 24.81
C ALA A 614 -34.27 -39.50 24.19
N LEU A 615 -33.13 -39.10 24.77
CA LEU A 615 -32.09 -40.01 25.28
C LEU A 615 -30.87 -39.23 25.80
N GLN A 616 -30.42 -39.58 27.00
CA GLN A 616 -29.18 -39.12 27.60
C GLN A 616 -28.13 -40.25 27.65
N ALA A 617 -26.94 -39.90 28.13
CA ALA A 617 -25.96 -40.79 28.78
C ALA A 617 -25.11 -41.75 27.93
N LYS A 618 -23.85 -41.34 27.73
CA LYS A 618 -22.67 -41.88 28.45
C LYS A 618 -21.63 -40.75 28.59
N SER A 619 -21.48 -40.16 29.79
CA SER A 619 -20.48 -40.48 30.84
C SER A 619 -19.04 -40.11 30.45
N GLN A 620 -18.39 -39.06 31.00
CA GLN A 620 -17.76 -38.96 32.36
C GLN A 620 -16.48 -39.84 32.50
N THR A 621 -15.32 -39.45 33.07
CA THR A 621 -14.77 -38.26 33.81
C THR A 621 -13.28 -38.00 33.39
N ILE A 622 -12.33 -37.24 34.01
CA ILE A 622 -12.26 -36.39 35.23
C ILE A 622 -11.19 -35.23 35.16
N VAL A 623 -11.58 -34.07 35.71
CA VAL A 623 -10.89 -33.00 36.49
C VAL A 623 -9.34 -32.99 36.75
N LYS A 624 -8.65 -31.91 36.28
CA LYS A 624 -7.57 -31.02 36.90
C LYS A 624 -6.27 -31.61 37.55
N PRO A 625 -5.20 -30.79 37.82
CA PRO A 625 -4.60 -29.66 37.05
C PRO A 625 -3.04 -29.54 37.12
N LEU A 626 -2.44 -28.57 36.38
CA LEU A 626 -1.10 -27.92 36.59
C LEU A 626 0.18 -28.78 36.41
N PRO A 627 1.39 -28.19 36.25
CA PRO A 627 1.76 -26.83 35.80
C PRO A 627 2.72 -26.81 34.58
N ALA A 628 3.13 -25.61 34.13
CA ALA A 628 4.38 -25.38 33.37
C ALA A 628 5.40 -24.68 34.30
N PRO A 629 6.72 -24.66 33.99
CA PRO A 629 7.24 -23.57 33.14
C PRO A 629 8.54 -23.84 32.31
N LEU A 630 8.71 -23.00 31.28
CA LEU A 630 9.95 -22.41 30.70
C LEU A 630 11.14 -23.26 30.14
N ASP A 631 11.73 -22.64 29.11
CA ASP A 631 13.13 -22.62 28.64
C ASP A 631 13.89 -23.91 28.27
N ILE A 632 14.25 -24.01 26.97
CA ILE A 632 15.61 -23.75 26.44
C ILE A 632 15.54 -23.78 24.89
N MET A 633 15.84 -22.65 24.23
CA MET A 633 16.29 -22.60 22.81
C MET A 633 17.00 -21.25 22.52
N LEU A 634 18.02 -20.91 23.32
CA LEU A 634 18.94 -19.79 23.05
C LEU A 634 20.38 -20.29 22.86
N GLU A 635 20.60 -21.13 21.85
CA GLU A 635 21.95 -21.48 21.38
C GLU A 635 21.90 -22.04 19.96
N HIS A 636 22.06 -21.18 18.93
CA HIS A 636 22.51 -21.52 17.55
C HIS A 636 22.70 -20.25 16.68
N ARG A 637 23.31 -19.19 17.25
CA ARG A 637 23.69 -17.95 16.52
C ARG A 637 25.10 -17.44 16.86
N ALA A 638 26.02 -18.36 17.13
CA ALA A 638 27.46 -18.09 17.20
C ALA A 638 28.21 -19.28 16.59
N ASN A 639 28.68 -19.10 15.34
CA ASN A 639 29.61 -19.92 14.53
C ASN A 639 29.27 -19.82 13.03
N MET A 640 29.19 -18.60 12.50
CA MET A 640 29.03 -18.37 11.05
C MET A 640 29.74 -17.10 10.55
N SER A 641 30.86 -16.76 11.17
CA SER A 641 31.82 -15.72 10.77
C SER A 641 33.13 -16.31 10.25
N ASP A 642 33.62 -17.37 10.90
CA ASP A 642 35.01 -17.85 10.77
C ASP A 642 35.21 -18.90 9.66
N LEU A 643 34.46 -18.80 8.56
CA LEU A 643 34.47 -19.81 7.48
C LEU A 643 34.29 -19.23 6.07
N LEU A 644 34.62 -17.96 5.86
CA LEU A 644 34.61 -17.29 4.54
C LEU A 644 35.91 -16.56 4.16
N GLU A 645 37.01 -16.72 4.92
CA GLU A 645 38.34 -16.17 4.58
C GLU A 645 39.42 -17.23 4.31
N THR A 646 39.13 -18.24 3.49
CA THR A 646 40.19 -19.00 2.79
C THR A 646 39.64 -19.77 1.57
N VAL A 647 39.78 -19.22 0.35
CA VAL A 647 40.31 -19.82 -0.90
C VAL A 647 40.27 -18.73 -1.98
N VAL A 648 41.23 -17.80 -1.97
CA VAL A 648 41.64 -16.98 -3.13
C VAL A 648 43.16 -16.78 -3.00
N MET A 649 43.91 -17.07 -4.06
CA MET A 649 45.35 -16.88 -4.24
C MET A 649 46.32 -17.37 -3.14
N ASN A 650 47.13 -18.38 -3.49
CA ASN A 650 48.54 -18.08 -3.81
C ASN A 650 49.25 -19.26 -4.48
N ASP A 651 49.90 -19.01 -5.61
CA ASP A 651 50.83 -19.94 -6.25
C ASP A 651 52.22 -19.29 -6.42
N LYS A 652 53.02 -19.35 -5.33
CA LYS A 652 54.47 -19.02 -5.23
C LYS A 652 54.80 -17.51 -5.40
N PHE A 653 55.84 -16.93 -4.78
CA PHE A 653 57.15 -17.46 -4.35
C PHE A 653 57.70 -16.78 -3.08
N GLY A 654 58.39 -17.54 -2.20
CA GLY A 654 59.35 -17.05 -1.18
C GLY A 654 58.76 -16.32 0.06
N GLY A 655 59.41 -16.29 1.23
CA GLY A 655 60.58 -17.07 1.67
C GLY A 655 61.17 -16.66 3.04
N VAL A 656 61.31 -17.64 3.95
CA VAL A 656 62.28 -17.69 5.10
C VAL A 656 62.02 -16.87 6.40
N SER A 657 61.87 -17.64 7.50
CA SER A 657 62.20 -17.33 8.94
C SER A 657 61.29 -16.41 9.80
N GLY A 658 61.26 -16.69 11.13
CA GLY A 658 60.81 -15.72 12.17
C GLY A 658 59.81 -16.20 13.24
N ALA A 659 60.22 -17.04 14.20
CA ALA A 659 59.53 -17.28 15.50
C ALA A 659 60.35 -16.62 16.64
N PRO A 660 59.94 -16.53 17.94
CA PRO A 660 58.90 -17.32 18.67
C PRO A 660 58.11 -16.67 19.87
N ARG A 661 57.11 -17.41 20.43
CA ARG A 661 56.65 -17.44 21.86
C ARG A 661 56.14 -16.13 22.55
N SER A 662 55.36 -16.10 23.63
CA SER A 662 54.40 -16.98 24.37
C SER A 662 53.59 -16.08 25.37
N THR A 663 52.85 -16.44 26.44
CA THR A 663 52.60 -17.66 27.27
C THR A 663 51.31 -17.45 28.14
N ASP A 664 50.74 -18.54 28.70
CA ASP A 664 49.97 -18.80 29.95
C ASP A 664 49.28 -17.67 30.79
N GLY A 665 48.19 -17.92 31.55
CA GLY A 665 47.32 -19.11 31.66
C GLY A 665 46.56 -19.28 33.01
N THR A 666 45.40 -19.98 32.98
CA THR A 666 44.70 -20.72 34.08
C THR A 666 44.03 -19.98 35.27
N ASN A 667 43.17 -20.60 36.13
CA ASN A 667 41.95 -21.45 35.94
C ASN A 667 41.24 -21.71 37.32
N ALA A 668 40.21 -22.58 37.37
CA ALA A 668 39.68 -23.38 38.51
C ALA A 668 38.71 -22.69 39.51
N GLN A 669 37.82 -23.34 40.30
CA GLN A 669 37.17 -24.70 40.45
C GLN A 669 36.08 -24.50 41.59
N GLU A 670 35.10 -25.33 42.03
CA GLU A 670 34.50 -26.67 41.78
C GLU A 670 33.18 -26.81 42.64
N LYS A 671 32.40 -27.91 42.86
CA LYS A 671 32.27 -29.35 42.44
C LYS A 671 30.78 -29.79 42.63
N VAL A 672 30.50 -31.10 42.82
CA VAL A 672 29.25 -31.74 43.34
C VAL A 672 28.08 -31.84 42.33
N ALA A 673 27.39 -32.98 42.11
CA ALA A 673 27.69 -34.40 42.40
C ALA A 673 26.90 -35.37 41.45
N HIS A 674 26.35 -36.48 41.97
CA HIS A 674 26.08 -37.77 41.29
C HIS A 674 24.97 -38.58 42.02
N PRO A 675 24.50 -39.79 41.60
CA PRO A 675 25.10 -40.72 40.62
C PRO A 675 24.16 -41.47 39.63
N LEU A 676 24.78 -42.07 38.61
CA LEU A 676 24.49 -43.42 38.07
C LEU A 676 25.75 -43.91 37.31
N GLU A 677 26.05 -45.22 37.33
CA GLU A 677 27.33 -45.78 36.87
C GLU A 677 27.20 -46.98 35.90
N ASN A 678 28.35 -47.38 35.32
CA ASN A 678 28.70 -48.71 34.79
C ASN A 678 28.25 -49.12 33.37
N VAL A 679 29.05 -48.74 32.36
CA VAL A 679 29.34 -49.55 31.15
C VAL A 679 30.85 -49.45 30.81
N PRO A 680 31.58 -50.54 30.48
CA PRO A 680 33.04 -50.49 30.28
C PRO A 680 33.51 -49.88 28.93
N PRO A 681 34.74 -49.33 28.85
CA PRO A 681 35.27 -48.71 27.64
C PRO A 681 35.88 -49.71 26.66
N GLY A 682 35.41 -49.79 25.41
CA GLY A 682 36.03 -50.72 24.45
C GLY A 682 35.48 -50.89 23.02
N LYS A 683 34.81 -49.91 22.38
CA LYS A 683 34.44 -50.05 20.94
C LYS A 683 34.14 -48.78 20.11
N LEU A 684 34.48 -47.57 20.57
CA LEU A 684 34.16 -46.31 19.88
C LEU A 684 35.13 -45.87 18.75
N GLY A 685 36.07 -46.73 18.33
CA GLY A 685 37.15 -46.38 17.40
C GLY A 685 36.80 -46.21 15.92
N ASN A 686 35.51 -46.23 15.51
CA ASN A 686 35.16 -46.41 14.09
C ASN A 686 34.18 -45.37 13.47
N CYS A 687 33.76 -44.33 14.20
CA CYS A 687 32.80 -43.35 13.67
C CYS A 687 33.46 -42.22 12.86
N GLN A 688 34.66 -41.77 13.24
CA GLN A 688 35.36 -40.66 12.53
C GLN A 688 35.90 -41.09 11.15
N SER A 689 36.40 -42.32 11.04
CA SER A 689 36.81 -42.94 9.77
C SER A 689 35.65 -43.01 8.77
N PHE A 690 34.45 -43.35 9.26
CA PHE A 690 33.24 -43.47 8.45
C PHE A 690 32.79 -42.11 7.88
N ARG A 691 32.69 -41.06 8.71
CA ARG A 691 32.32 -39.70 8.26
C ARG A 691 33.26 -39.17 7.17
N ARG A 692 34.59 -39.25 7.38
CA ARG A 692 35.57 -38.79 6.36
C ARG A 692 35.45 -39.57 5.03
N ARG A 693 35.26 -40.89 5.09
CA ARG A 693 35.21 -41.77 3.90
C ARG A 693 33.93 -41.59 3.04
N TYR A 694 32.84 -41.07 3.61
CA TYR A 694 31.62 -40.75 2.86
C TYR A 694 31.57 -39.29 2.40
N HIS A 695 31.75 -38.30 3.29
CA HIS A 695 31.67 -36.88 2.90
C HIS A 695 32.77 -36.46 1.91
N GLY A 696 33.98 -37.05 2.01
CA GLY A 696 35.07 -36.79 1.06
C GLY A 696 34.77 -37.20 -0.40
N ARG A 697 33.80 -38.09 -0.63
CA ARG A 697 33.35 -38.44 -2.00
C ARG A 697 32.46 -37.37 -2.63
N LEU A 698 31.85 -36.51 -1.82
CA LEU A 698 31.06 -35.38 -2.29
C LEU A 698 31.99 -34.19 -2.62
N ALA A 699 32.90 -33.86 -1.69
CA ALA A 699 33.82 -32.73 -1.83
C ALA A 699 34.64 -32.76 -3.13
N ASN A 700 35.21 -33.93 -3.47
CA ASN A 700 36.09 -34.08 -4.64
C ASN A 700 35.37 -34.11 -6.00
N ARG A 701 34.08 -33.74 -6.07
CA ARG A 701 33.28 -33.68 -7.31
C ARG A 701 32.46 -32.39 -7.50
N LEU A 702 32.57 -31.43 -6.58
CA LEU A 702 31.79 -30.18 -6.61
C LEU A 702 32.64 -29.01 -7.12
N SER A 703 32.94 -29.00 -8.42
CA SER A 703 33.48 -27.80 -9.10
C SER A 703 32.34 -26.82 -9.40
N ILE A 704 32.37 -25.65 -8.77
CA ILE A 704 31.35 -24.61 -8.94
C ILE A 704 31.67 -23.75 -10.17
N ASN A 705 31.11 -24.08 -11.33
CA ASN A 705 31.00 -23.13 -12.44
C ASN A 705 29.76 -22.26 -12.23
N ALA A 706 29.91 -21.13 -11.52
CA ALA A 706 28.78 -20.25 -11.17
C ALA A 706 29.06 -18.74 -11.33
N GLU A 707 29.82 -18.35 -12.35
CA GLU A 707 29.79 -16.99 -12.90
C GLU A 707 28.79 -16.95 -14.08
N SER A 708 27.96 -15.90 -14.22
CA SER A 708 27.07 -15.63 -15.39
C SER A 708 26.02 -14.53 -15.18
N LEU A 709 25.50 -14.34 -13.96
CA LEU A 709 24.54 -13.25 -13.68
C LEU A 709 24.54 -12.80 -12.21
N ASN A 710 24.52 -13.73 -11.25
CA ASN A 710 24.50 -13.36 -9.82
C ASN A 710 25.75 -12.56 -9.41
N ALA A 711 26.91 -12.88 -9.99
CA ALA A 711 28.15 -12.11 -9.82
C ALA A 711 28.03 -10.67 -10.38
N LEU A 712 27.50 -10.50 -11.59
CA LEU A 712 27.27 -9.18 -12.20
C LEU A 712 26.23 -8.35 -11.41
N GLN A 713 25.17 -8.99 -10.92
CA GLN A 713 24.18 -8.33 -10.05
C GLN A 713 24.80 -7.94 -8.70
N ALA A 714 25.72 -8.73 -8.15
CA ALA A 714 26.49 -8.37 -6.97
C ALA A 714 27.43 -7.18 -7.22
N GLN A 715 28.17 -7.16 -8.35
CA GLN A 715 28.98 -6.00 -8.76
C GLN A 715 28.12 -4.74 -8.87
N PHE A 716 26.99 -4.80 -9.61
CA PHE A 716 26.03 -3.70 -9.70
C PHE A 716 25.51 -3.24 -8.34
N THR A 717 25.36 -4.16 -7.38
CA THR A 717 24.87 -3.83 -6.03
C THR A 717 25.91 -3.04 -5.23
N HIS A 718 27.19 -3.44 -5.30
CA HIS A 718 28.30 -2.77 -4.60
C HIS A 718 28.76 -1.46 -5.27
N ASP A 719 28.49 -1.27 -6.57
CA ASP A 719 28.82 -0.03 -7.28
C ASP A 719 28.08 1.18 -6.67
N VAL A 720 28.81 2.17 -6.16
CA VAL A 720 28.23 3.35 -5.51
C VAL A 720 27.92 4.50 -6.48
N ARG A 721 28.20 4.37 -7.79
CA ARG A 721 28.02 5.45 -8.76
C ARG A 721 26.53 5.77 -8.98
N PRO A 722 26.12 7.05 -8.90
CA PRO A 722 24.70 7.42 -8.90
C PRO A 722 24.01 7.29 -10.27
N HIS A 723 24.78 7.16 -11.35
CA HIS A 723 24.29 7.04 -12.74
C HIS A 723 24.26 5.58 -13.25
N LYS A 724 24.48 4.58 -12.39
CA LYS A 724 24.58 3.17 -12.79
C LYS A 724 23.26 2.63 -13.38
N ALA A 725 23.35 1.85 -14.46
CA ALA A 725 22.20 1.28 -15.16
C ALA A 725 22.21 -0.26 -15.10
N ASP A 726 21.13 -0.87 -14.60
CA ASP A 726 20.92 -2.33 -14.63
C ASP A 726 20.12 -2.71 -15.88
N LEU A 727 20.84 -3.13 -16.91
CA LEU A 727 20.30 -3.64 -18.18
C LEU A 727 20.58 -5.15 -18.31
N MET A 728 20.86 -5.84 -17.20
CA MET A 728 21.19 -7.28 -17.20
C MET A 728 19.92 -8.13 -17.18
N CYS A 729 18.96 -7.76 -16.34
CA CYS A 729 17.79 -8.58 -16.02
C CYS A 729 16.62 -8.36 -16.99
N GLY A 730 16.01 -9.46 -17.46
CA GLY A 730 14.79 -9.46 -18.28
C GLY A 730 13.52 -9.30 -17.43
N VAL A 731 13.39 -8.15 -16.78
CA VAL A 731 12.22 -7.76 -15.97
C VAL A 731 11.82 -6.34 -16.39
N TYR A 732 10.55 -6.16 -16.72
CA TYR A 732 9.98 -4.86 -17.12
C TYR A 732 10.03 -3.84 -15.97
N GLN A 733 10.65 -2.68 -16.21
CA GLN A 733 10.74 -1.56 -15.26
C GLN A 733 9.88 -0.38 -15.75
N THR A 734 9.38 0.45 -14.84
CA THR A 734 8.63 1.67 -15.17
C THR A 734 9.52 2.76 -15.77
N LEU A 735 8.92 3.68 -16.53
CA LEU A 735 9.60 4.80 -17.20
C LEU A 735 10.30 5.78 -16.24
N GLU A 736 9.98 5.72 -14.94
CA GLU A 736 10.48 6.56 -13.85
C GLU A 736 11.75 5.99 -13.18
N GLY A 737 12.13 4.73 -13.45
CA GLY A 737 13.42 4.16 -13.04
C GLY A 737 13.58 3.88 -11.53
N ASN A 738 12.57 3.27 -10.88
CA ASN A 738 12.55 3.16 -9.41
C ASN A 738 13.67 2.29 -8.79
N PRO A 739 14.24 2.71 -7.65
CA PRO A 739 15.42 2.08 -7.05
C PRO A 739 15.11 0.76 -6.31
N LEU A 740 15.33 -0.36 -7.00
CA LEU A 740 15.56 -1.72 -6.49
C LEU A 740 14.46 -2.43 -5.67
N HIS A 741 13.70 -1.75 -4.80
CA HIS A 741 12.63 -2.35 -3.99
C HIS A 741 11.23 -2.27 -4.62
N GLU A 742 11.06 -1.42 -5.63
CA GLU A 742 9.78 -1.24 -6.35
C GLU A 742 9.83 -1.81 -7.78
N ARG A 743 10.70 -2.80 -8.03
CA ARG A 743 10.83 -3.53 -9.31
C ARG A 743 9.59 -4.36 -9.72
N ASN A 744 8.47 -4.22 -9.02
CA ASN A 744 7.30 -5.06 -9.17
C ASN A 744 6.26 -4.40 -10.08
N LEU A 745 6.25 -4.83 -11.34
CA LEU A 745 5.14 -4.65 -12.27
C LEU A 745 3.89 -5.41 -11.76
N ASN A 746 3.23 -4.84 -10.76
CA ASN A 746 1.91 -5.28 -10.32
C ASN A 746 0.87 -4.73 -11.30
N LEU A 747 0.65 -5.44 -12.42
CA LEU A 747 -0.43 -5.09 -13.35
C LEU A 747 -1.76 -4.95 -12.59
N THR A 748 -2.56 -3.95 -12.95
CA THR A 748 -3.82 -3.64 -12.26
C THR A 748 -4.75 -4.85 -12.23
N VAL A 749 -4.77 -5.62 -13.32
CA VAL A 749 -5.51 -6.88 -13.44
C VAL A 749 -5.02 -7.98 -12.50
N SER A 750 -3.71 -8.07 -12.24
CA SER A 750 -3.13 -9.04 -11.29
C SER A 750 -3.44 -8.66 -9.84
N LEU A 751 -3.60 -7.37 -9.54
CA LEU A 751 -4.12 -6.90 -8.25
C LEU A 751 -5.62 -7.16 -8.10
N GLN A 752 -6.43 -6.93 -9.14
CA GLN A 752 -7.86 -7.21 -9.14
C GLN A 752 -8.15 -8.72 -8.99
N ALA A 753 -7.47 -9.57 -9.75
CA ALA A 753 -7.62 -11.01 -9.67
C ALA A 753 -7.16 -11.59 -8.31
N ARG A 754 -6.15 -10.96 -7.67
CA ARG A 754 -5.74 -11.30 -6.31
C ARG A 754 -6.79 -10.90 -5.27
N GLN A 755 -7.44 -9.75 -5.46
CA GLN A 755 -8.53 -9.31 -4.58
C GLN A 755 -9.72 -10.29 -4.70
N MET A 756 -10.17 -10.59 -5.93
CA MET A 756 -11.22 -11.59 -6.19
C MET A 756 -10.91 -12.97 -5.57
N LEU A 757 -9.64 -13.40 -5.58
CA LEU A 757 -9.23 -14.68 -4.99
C LEU A 757 -9.21 -14.65 -3.45
N PHE A 758 -9.04 -13.49 -2.83
CA PHE A 758 -9.15 -13.33 -1.37
C PHE A 758 -10.59 -13.10 -0.91
N ASP A 759 -11.46 -12.59 -1.78
CA ASP A 759 -12.90 -12.40 -1.52
C ASP A 759 -13.74 -13.66 -1.83
N ASP A 760 -13.17 -14.68 -2.46
CA ASP A 760 -13.80 -16.00 -2.66
C ASP A 760 -13.81 -16.79 -1.33
N PRO A 761 -14.99 -17.06 -0.72
CA PRO A 761 -15.07 -17.82 0.54
C PRO A 761 -14.68 -19.30 0.39
N ASN A 762 -14.42 -19.77 -0.84
CA ASN A 762 -13.94 -21.11 -1.16
C ASN A 762 -12.42 -21.15 -1.43
N TRP A 763 -11.70 -20.03 -1.24
CA TRP A 763 -10.25 -20.01 -1.36
C TRP A 763 -9.58 -20.70 -0.17
N ASP A 764 -8.74 -21.69 -0.47
CA ASP A 764 -8.01 -22.51 0.48
C ASP A 764 -6.56 -22.75 0.03
N HIS A 765 -5.73 -23.32 0.91
CA HIS A 765 -4.34 -23.67 0.63
C HIS A 765 -4.12 -25.17 0.36
N GLU A 766 -5.19 -25.91 0.07
CA GLU A 766 -5.16 -27.35 -0.21
C GLU A 766 -4.41 -27.71 -1.51
N TYR A 767 -4.16 -29.01 -1.71
CA TYR A 767 -3.63 -29.50 -2.98
C TYR A 767 -4.64 -29.37 -4.14
N PRO A 768 -4.18 -29.14 -5.39
CA PRO A 768 -5.08 -29.11 -6.53
C PRO A 768 -5.68 -30.51 -6.77
N ALA A 769 -6.94 -30.55 -7.20
CA ALA A 769 -7.67 -31.80 -7.49
C ALA A 769 -7.01 -32.68 -8.60
N SER A 770 -5.95 -32.20 -9.24
CA SER A 770 -5.10 -32.97 -10.15
C SER A 770 -3.63 -32.59 -10.01
N HIS A 771 -2.74 -33.56 -10.10
CA HIS A 771 -1.28 -33.31 -10.20
C HIS A 771 -0.90 -32.49 -11.45
N LEU A 772 -1.80 -32.34 -12.43
CA LEU A 772 -1.63 -31.45 -13.60
C LEU A 772 -1.88 -29.96 -13.30
N GLY A 773 -2.26 -29.62 -12.07
CA GLY A 773 -2.56 -28.25 -11.63
C GLY A 773 -4.02 -27.84 -11.82
N GLU A 774 -4.26 -26.53 -11.75
CA GLU A 774 -5.61 -25.94 -11.82
C GLU A 774 -6.23 -26.11 -13.22
N ALA A 775 -7.41 -26.74 -13.31
CA ALA A 775 -8.08 -27.03 -14.58
C ALA A 775 -8.46 -25.75 -15.34
N ALA A 776 -9.07 -24.77 -14.66
CA ALA A 776 -9.44 -23.49 -15.28
C ALA A 776 -8.22 -22.72 -15.85
N PHE A 777 -7.05 -22.83 -15.20
CA PHE A 777 -5.79 -22.28 -15.70
C PHE A 777 -5.33 -22.99 -16.98
N ARG A 778 -5.25 -24.32 -16.97
CA ARG A 778 -4.88 -25.13 -18.15
C ARG A 778 -5.80 -24.84 -19.33
N ASP A 779 -7.11 -24.85 -19.11
CA ASP A 779 -8.10 -24.80 -20.17
C ASP A 779 -8.18 -23.37 -20.76
N GLY A 780 -8.08 -22.34 -19.91
CA GLY A 780 -7.92 -20.95 -20.35
C GLY A 780 -6.61 -20.72 -21.11
N SER A 781 -5.51 -21.31 -20.63
CA SER A 781 -4.20 -21.27 -21.30
C SER A 781 -4.23 -21.95 -22.67
N ALA A 782 -4.86 -23.11 -22.78
CA ALA A 782 -5.03 -23.80 -24.06
C ALA A 782 -5.77 -22.94 -25.09
N ARG A 783 -6.90 -22.32 -24.69
CA ARG A 783 -7.69 -21.45 -25.58
C ARG A 783 -6.99 -20.14 -25.93
N LEU A 784 -6.23 -19.55 -25.00
CA LEU A 784 -5.42 -18.37 -25.28
C LEU A 784 -4.35 -18.65 -26.35
N LEU A 785 -3.61 -19.74 -26.19
CA LEU A 785 -2.44 -20.04 -27.03
C LEU A 785 -2.85 -20.62 -28.39
N PHE A 786 -3.69 -21.66 -28.42
CA PHE A 786 -4.13 -22.31 -29.66
C PHE A 786 -5.35 -21.64 -30.33
N GLY A 787 -5.98 -20.68 -29.65
CA GLY A 787 -7.19 -19.99 -30.11
C GLY A 787 -8.49 -20.68 -29.64
N GLU A 788 -9.48 -19.88 -29.23
CA GLU A 788 -10.77 -20.34 -28.66
C GLU A 788 -11.50 -21.35 -29.57
N MET A 789 -11.31 -21.24 -30.90
CA MET A 789 -11.99 -22.06 -31.91
C MET A 789 -11.18 -23.27 -32.40
N SER A 790 -10.00 -23.55 -31.82
CA SER A 790 -9.11 -24.63 -32.28
C SER A 790 -9.77 -26.02 -32.26
N GLN A 791 -9.61 -26.78 -33.34
CA GLN A 791 -10.11 -28.16 -33.42
C GLN A 791 -9.43 -29.08 -32.39
N LEU A 792 -8.16 -28.81 -32.05
CA LEU A 792 -7.43 -29.55 -31.02
C LEU A 792 -8.09 -29.48 -29.63
N ILE A 793 -8.80 -28.38 -29.35
CA ILE A 793 -9.56 -28.19 -28.10
C ILE A 793 -10.92 -28.88 -28.21
N LYS A 794 -11.65 -28.66 -29.31
CA LYS A 794 -12.97 -29.27 -29.58
C LYS A 794 -12.93 -30.80 -29.58
N GLU A 795 -11.90 -31.39 -30.20
CA GLU A 795 -11.67 -32.82 -30.31
C GLU A 795 -10.92 -33.40 -29.09
N LYS A 796 -10.59 -32.57 -28.09
CA LYS A 796 -9.86 -32.93 -26.87
C LYS A 796 -8.54 -33.66 -27.16
N ARG A 797 -7.78 -33.14 -28.13
CA ARG A 797 -6.50 -33.67 -28.63
C ARG A 797 -5.26 -32.98 -28.06
N LEU A 798 -5.43 -31.97 -27.20
CA LEU A 798 -4.35 -31.41 -26.39
C LEU A 798 -4.20 -32.22 -25.08
N ALA A 799 -2.99 -32.67 -24.77
CA ALA A 799 -2.61 -32.99 -23.39
C ALA A 799 -1.89 -31.78 -22.78
N SER A 800 -2.19 -31.43 -21.53
CA SER A 800 -1.55 -30.28 -20.89
C SER A 800 -1.27 -30.44 -19.40
N MET A 801 -0.36 -29.61 -18.88
CA MET A 801 -0.13 -29.47 -17.45
C MET A 801 0.37 -28.08 -17.08
N GLN A 802 0.07 -27.64 -15.87
CA GLN A 802 0.76 -26.54 -15.24
C GLN A 802 2.21 -26.96 -14.88
N ALA A 803 3.14 -26.01 -14.92
CA ALA A 803 4.55 -26.20 -14.54
C ALA A 803 5.14 -24.93 -13.87
N LEU A 804 6.33 -25.06 -13.29
CA LEU A 804 7.04 -24.02 -12.53
C LEU A 804 7.69 -22.94 -13.43
N GLY A 805 6.86 -22.17 -14.13
CA GLY A 805 7.27 -21.18 -15.11
C GLY A 805 7.80 -21.81 -16.40
N GLY A 806 8.31 -21.00 -17.32
CA GLY A 806 8.91 -21.48 -18.57
C GLY A 806 10.03 -22.49 -18.31
N SER A 807 10.92 -22.22 -17.34
CA SER A 807 11.98 -23.14 -16.91
C SER A 807 11.45 -24.52 -16.54
N GLY A 808 10.37 -24.58 -15.75
CA GLY A 808 9.70 -25.82 -15.37
C GLY A 808 8.99 -26.49 -16.55
N ALA A 809 8.32 -25.72 -17.41
CA ALA A 809 7.66 -26.25 -18.60
C ALA A 809 8.68 -26.89 -19.57
N CYS A 810 9.83 -26.26 -19.79
CA CYS A 810 10.92 -26.81 -20.59
C CYS A 810 11.51 -28.09 -19.97
N HIS A 811 11.74 -28.12 -18.66
CA HIS A 811 12.23 -29.30 -17.94
C HIS A 811 11.26 -30.49 -18.05
N MET A 812 9.99 -30.27 -17.69
CA MET A 812 8.96 -31.31 -17.74
C MET A 812 8.75 -31.80 -19.18
N GLY A 813 8.80 -30.90 -20.17
CA GLY A 813 8.74 -31.28 -21.59
C GLY A 813 9.94 -32.09 -22.05
N ALA A 814 11.15 -31.72 -21.65
CA ALA A 814 12.37 -32.46 -21.99
C ALA A 814 12.36 -33.87 -21.37
N LYS A 815 12.04 -34.02 -20.08
CA LYS A 815 11.90 -35.33 -19.41
C LYS A 815 10.80 -36.16 -20.09
N PHE A 816 9.64 -35.57 -20.42
CA PHE A 816 8.55 -36.25 -21.13
C PHE A 816 8.99 -36.79 -22.50
N LEU A 817 9.67 -35.99 -23.33
CA LEU A 817 10.20 -36.47 -24.61
C LEU A 817 11.28 -37.53 -24.42
N ARG A 818 12.15 -37.40 -23.41
CA ARG A 818 13.20 -38.39 -23.11
C ARG A 818 12.62 -39.77 -22.79
N MET A 819 11.46 -39.80 -22.12
CA MET A 819 10.75 -41.00 -21.70
C MET A 819 9.83 -41.60 -22.78
N HIS A 820 9.29 -40.77 -23.69
CA HIS A 820 8.16 -41.18 -24.55
C HIS A 820 8.31 -40.91 -26.05
N TYR A 821 9.30 -40.12 -26.50
CA TYR A 821 9.55 -39.91 -27.92
C TYR A 821 10.51 -40.98 -28.46
N GLU A 822 9.96 -41.93 -29.22
CA GLU A 822 10.65 -43.19 -29.55
C GLU A 822 12.06 -43.04 -30.16
N PRO A 823 12.35 -42.09 -31.08
CA PRO A 823 13.69 -41.93 -31.63
C PRO A 823 14.77 -41.64 -30.57
N TYR A 824 14.42 -40.96 -29.48
CA TYR A 824 15.34 -40.59 -28.39
C TYR A 824 15.29 -41.58 -27.21
N LYS A 825 14.17 -42.31 -27.06
CA LYS A 825 14.09 -43.48 -26.19
C LYS A 825 14.96 -44.63 -26.72
N ALA A 826 14.98 -44.84 -28.03
CA ALA A 826 15.82 -45.84 -28.71
C ALA A 826 17.30 -45.41 -28.87
N ASN A 827 17.58 -44.11 -28.98
CA ASN A 827 18.95 -43.57 -29.04
C ASN A 827 19.30 -42.74 -27.79
N PRO A 828 20.01 -43.33 -26.79
CA PRO A 828 20.42 -42.60 -25.59
C PRO A 828 21.40 -41.44 -25.81
N ARG A 829 21.99 -41.31 -27.01
CA ARG A 829 22.85 -40.19 -27.44
C ARG A 829 22.16 -39.32 -28.50
N GLY A 830 20.83 -39.31 -28.52
CA GLY A 830 20.06 -38.42 -29.39
C GLY A 830 20.37 -36.94 -29.08
N LYS A 831 20.79 -36.20 -30.11
CA LYS A 831 21.10 -34.77 -30.01
C LYS A 831 19.84 -33.93 -30.16
N VAL A 832 19.61 -33.02 -29.22
CA VAL A 832 18.62 -31.94 -29.36
C VAL A 832 19.31 -30.74 -30.02
N TYR A 833 18.66 -30.16 -31.02
CA TYR A 833 19.21 -29.03 -31.77
C TYR A 833 18.62 -27.72 -31.26
N ILE A 834 19.48 -26.77 -30.93
CA ILE A 834 19.12 -25.47 -30.36
C ILE A 834 19.81 -24.35 -31.15
N PRO A 835 19.23 -23.15 -31.33
CA PRO A 835 19.95 -22.00 -31.84
C PRO A 835 21.25 -21.76 -31.06
N ALA A 836 22.33 -21.39 -31.75
CA ALA A 836 23.60 -21.00 -31.12
C ALA A 836 23.37 -19.84 -30.15
N GLU A 837 22.62 -18.83 -30.60
CA GLU A 837 22.13 -17.71 -29.81
C GLU A 837 20.74 -18.05 -29.25
N THR A 838 20.71 -18.60 -28.03
CA THR A 838 19.47 -18.96 -27.33
C THR A 838 19.56 -18.68 -25.83
N TRP A 839 18.45 -18.82 -25.12
CA TRP A 839 18.42 -18.65 -23.67
C TRP A 839 19.37 -19.67 -23.04
N VAL A 840 20.43 -19.18 -22.39
CA VAL A 840 21.60 -19.95 -21.91
C VAL A 840 21.21 -21.24 -21.19
N ASN A 841 20.11 -21.20 -20.42
CA ASN A 841 19.65 -22.34 -19.62
C ASN A 841 18.96 -23.47 -20.43
N HIS A 842 18.64 -23.28 -21.72
CA HIS A 842 18.18 -24.38 -22.58
C HIS A 842 19.19 -25.52 -22.60
N ARG A 843 20.48 -25.21 -22.76
CA ARG A 843 21.55 -26.21 -22.75
C ARG A 843 21.57 -27.01 -21.45
N ASN A 844 21.44 -26.33 -20.31
CA ASN A 844 21.39 -26.96 -18.98
C ASN A 844 20.17 -27.89 -18.82
N VAL A 845 18.98 -27.43 -19.22
CA VAL A 845 17.72 -28.18 -19.10
C VAL A 845 17.74 -29.47 -19.92
N PHE A 846 18.18 -29.41 -21.18
CA PHE A 846 18.25 -30.61 -22.01
C PHE A 846 19.39 -31.56 -21.58
N GLN A 847 20.50 -31.05 -21.03
CA GLN A 847 21.56 -31.90 -20.50
C GLN A 847 21.15 -32.61 -19.19
N ASP A 848 20.44 -31.95 -18.26
CA ASP A 848 19.86 -32.61 -17.08
C ASP A 848 18.74 -33.61 -17.45
N ALA A 849 17.97 -33.31 -18.50
CA ALA A 849 17.04 -34.27 -19.08
C ALA A 849 17.73 -35.43 -19.84
N GLY A 850 19.07 -35.47 -19.88
CA GLY A 850 19.85 -36.59 -20.41
C GLY A 850 19.94 -36.65 -21.94
N PHE A 851 19.96 -35.49 -22.59
CA PHE A 851 20.22 -35.34 -24.03
C PHE A 851 21.62 -34.78 -24.29
N GLU A 852 22.19 -35.10 -25.46
CA GLU A 852 23.28 -34.29 -26.03
C GLU A 852 22.68 -33.02 -26.69
N THR A 853 23.42 -31.93 -26.76
CA THR A 853 22.96 -30.66 -27.36
C THR A 853 23.86 -30.25 -28.52
N ALA A 854 23.28 -29.88 -29.66
CA ALA A 854 23.98 -29.34 -30.83
C ALA A 854 23.42 -27.97 -31.20
N ASN A 855 24.27 -27.09 -31.74
CA ASN A 855 23.86 -25.75 -32.16
C ASN A 855 23.38 -25.73 -33.62
N LEU A 856 22.45 -24.84 -33.95
CA LEU A 856 22.11 -24.37 -35.29
C LEU A 856 22.54 -22.90 -35.43
N PRO A 857 23.04 -22.43 -36.60
CA PRO A 857 23.28 -21.00 -36.84
C PRO A 857 21.95 -20.24 -36.74
N TYR A 858 21.93 -19.03 -36.16
CA TYR A 858 20.69 -18.29 -35.95
C TYR A 858 20.86 -16.77 -36.12
N TYR A 859 21.87 -16.15 -35.51
CA TYR A 859 22.14 -14.72 -35.67
C TYR A 859 23.20 -14.46 -36.75
N SER A 860 22.94 -13.47 -37.62
CA SER A 860 23.92 -12.95 -38.58
C SER A 860 24.63 -11.71 -38.01
N PRO A 861 25.94 -11.76 -37.71
CA PRO A 861 26.68 -10.59 -37.21
C PRO A 861 26.86 -9.46 -38.24
N SER A 862 26.59 -9.72 -39.53
CA SER A 862 26.72 -8.74 -40.62
C SER A 862 25.41 -8.06 -41.01
N THR A 863 24.26 -8.60 -40.61
CA THR A 863 22.93 -7.98 -40.83
C THR A 863 22.19 -7.68 -39.54
N HIS A 864 22.74 -8.08 -38.38
CA HIS A 864 22.17 -7.94 -37.05
C HIS A 864 20.76 -8.55 -36.87
N ALA A 865 20.42 -9.50 -37.74
CA ALA A 865 19.10 -10.12 -37.89
C ALA A 865 19.18 -11.66 -37.83
N PHE A 866 18.03 -12.32 -38.00
CA PHE A 866 17.94 -13.78 -38.13
C PHE A 866 18.53 -14.26 -39.46
N ASP A 867 19.41 -15.25 -39.40
CA ASP A 867 20.03 -15.90 -40.57
C ASP A 867 19.15 -17.09 -41.01
N PHE A 868 18.04 -16.79 -41.67
CA PHE A 868 17.10 -17.82 -42.13
C PHE A 868 17.74 -18.83 -43.07
N ASP A 869 18.56 -18.41 -44.05
CA ASP A 869 19.06 -19.32 -45.07
C ASP A 869 20.08 -20.31 -44.47
N SER A 870 21.00 -19.86 -43.60
CA SER A 870 21.89 -20.78 -42.87
C SER A 870 21.11 -21.65 -41.89
N PHE A 871 20.13 -21.10 -41.17
CA PHE A 871 19.30 -21.87 -40.23
C PHE A 871 18.54 -22.99 -40.95
N ASN A 872 17.87 -22.66 -42.06
CA ASN A 872 17.02 -23.59 -42.81
C ASN A 872 17.87 -24.61 -43.60
N GLU A 873 19.04 -24.23 -44.12
CA GLU A 873 19.97 -25.21 -44.68
C GLU A 873 20.48 -26.19 -43.61
N ALA A 874 20.85 -25.69 -42.43
CA ALA A 874 21.25 -26.54 -41.30
C ALA A 874 20.12 -27.49 -40.87
N LEU A 875 18.89 -26.98 -40.73
CA LEU A 875 17.67 -27.76 -40.45
C LEU A 875 17.40 -28.83 -41.52
N GLY A 876 17.63 -28.50 -42.80
CA GLY A 876 17.58 -29.43 -43.92
C GLY A 876 18.65 -30.53 -43.86
N ARG A 877 19.79 -30.29 -43.20
CA ARG A 877 20.91 -31.23 -43.05
C ARG A 877 20.82 -32.15 -41.81
N ILE A 878 20.19 -31.75 -40.71
CA ILE A 878 20.12 -32.61 -39.50
C ILE A 878 19.31 -33.91 -39.75
N PRO A 879 19.50 -34.98 -38.96
CA PRO A 879 18.77 -36.24 -39.14
C PRO A 879 17.25 -36.07 -39.05
N PRO A 880 16.44 -36.78 -39.87
CA PRO A 880 14.98 -36.79 -39.72
C PRO A 880 14.54 -37.15 -38.30
N GLN A 881 13.36 -36.70 -37.89
CA GLN A 881 12.81 -36.92 -36.53
C GLN A 881 13.68 -36.34 -35.39
N SER A 882 14.54 -35.36 -35.68
CA SER A 882 15.27 -34.61 -34.65
C SER A 882 14.33 -33.68 -33.86
N ILE A 883 14.57 -33.53 -32.57
CA ILE A 883 13.98 -32.47 -31.73
C ILE A 883 14.75 -31.17 -31.99
N VAL A 884 14.02 -30.11 -32.31
CA VAL A 884 14.55 -28.75 -32.55
C VAL A 884 13.85 -27.78 -31.60
N VAL A 885 14.63 -27.03 -30.82
CA VAL A 885 14.13 -26.08 -29.82
C VAL A 885 14.12 -24.68 -30.41
N LEU A 886 12.96 -24.03 -30.41
CA LEU A 886 12.79 -22.67 -30.93
C LEU A 886 12.06 -21.80 -29.92
N GLN A 887 12.44 -20.52 -29.85
CA GLN A 887 11.62 -19.50 -29.19
C GLN A 887 10.64 -18.96 -30.24
N VAL A 888 9.37 -18.81 -29.86
CA VAL A 888 8.30 -18.46 -30.81
C VAL A 888 8.34 -16.98 -31.20
N CYS A 889 8.59 -16.12 -30.21
CA CYS A 889 8.74 -14.68 -30.36
C CYS A 889 9.62 -14.11 -29.23
N GLY A 890 10.18 -12.92 -29.46
CA GLY A 890 11.02 -12.17 -28.52
C GLY A 890 12.31 -12.91 -28.16
N ASN A 891 13.04 -13.44 -29.15
CA ASN A 891 14.23 -14.27 -28.94
C ASN A 891 15.18 -13.69 -27.87
N ASN A 892 15.62 -14.54 -26.95
CA ASN A 892 16.63 -14.24 -25.95
C ASN A 892 17.89 -15.06 -26.30
N PRO A 893 19.02 -14.44 -26.67
CA PRO A 893 19.36 -13.04 -26.42
C PRO A 893 19.04 -12.04 -27.55
N THR A 894 18.69 -12.51 -28.76
CA THR A 894 18.94 -11.71 -29.98
C THR A 894 17.92 -10.62 -30.27
N GLY A 895 16.67 -10.74 -29.79
CA GLY A 895 15.55 -9.95 -30.29
C GLY A 895 15.22 -10.17 -31.78
N CYS A 896 15.84 -11.15 -32.44
CA CYS A 896 15.62 -11.48 -33.84
C CYS A 896 14.64 -12.67 -33.94
N ASP A 897 13.44 -12.42 -34.45
CA ASP A 897 12.41 -13.44 -34.70
C ASP A 897 12.28 -13.69 -36.21
N PRO A 898 11.94 -14.91 -36.67
CA PRO A 898 11.60 -15.16 -38.07
C PRO A 898 10.28 -14.45 -38.45
N SER A 899 10.22 -13.93 -39.68
CA SER A 899 9.00 -13.40 -40.29
C SER A 899 7.98 -14.51 -40.61
N ALA A 900 6.75 -14.13 -41.00
CA ALA A 900 5.70 -15.09 -41.32
C ALA A 900 6.07 -16.03 -42.50
N GLU A 901 6.65 -15.49 -43.58
CA GLU A 901 7.09 -16.29 -44.74
C GLU A 901 8.24 -17.24 -44.35
N GLU A 902 9.17 -16.78 -43.52
CA GLU A 902 10.25 -17.62 -42.99
C GLU A 902 9.70 -18.74 -42.11
N TRP A 903 8.72 -18.46 -41.24
CA TRP A 903 8.02 -19.50 -40.46
C TRP A 903 7.31 -20.52 -41.35
N GLU A 904 6.63 -20.10 -42.43
CA GLU A 904 6.02 -21.02 -43.40
C GLU A 904 7.08 -21.92 -44.08
N ARG A 905 8.22 -21.35 -44.50
CA ARG A 905 9.33 -22.10 -45.10
C ARG A 905 10.00 -23.05 -44.09
N LEU A 906 10.13 -22.65 -42.83
CA LEU A 906 10.58 -23.55 -41.75
C LEU A 906 9.59 -24.70 -41.55
N ALA A 907 8.28 -24.43 -41.53
CA ALA A 907 7.25 -25.45 -41.35
C ALA A 907 7.27 -26.52 -42.45
N GLN A 908 7.53 -26.12 -43.71
CA GLN A 908 7.77 -27.05 -44.83
C GLN A 908 8.95 -27.97 -44.54
N THR A 909 10.09 -27.44 -44.06
CA THR A 909 11.26 -28.25 -43.68
C THR A 909 10.95 -29.17 -42.49
N PHE A 910 10.22 -28.70 -41.48
CA PHE A 910 9.77 -29.52 -40.34
C PHE A 910 8.90 -30.70 -40.80
N GLN A 911 7.94 -30.47 -41.70
CA GLN A 911 7.11 -31.54 -42.28
C GLN A 911 7.95 -32.52 -43.11
N ALA A 912 8.76 -32.02 -44.06
CA ALA A 912 9.55 -32.84 -44.99
C ALA A 912 10.61 -33.72 -44.30
N LYS A 913 11.11 -33.29 -43.13
CA LYS A 913 12.08 -34.01 -42.31
C LYS A 913 11.44 -34.75 -41.13
N HIS A 914 10.13 -34.61 -40.93
CA HIS A 914 9.37 -35.09 -39.78
C HIS A 914 9.97 -34.69 -38.41
N HIS A 915 10.56 -33.49 -38.35
CA HIS A 915 11.20 -32.97 -37.13
C HIS A 915 10.17 -32.70 -36.02
N PHE A 916 10.63 -32.70 -34.78
CA PHE A 916 9.81 -32.41 -33.61
C PHE A 916 10.08 -31.00 -33.09
N ALA A 917 9.08 -30.11 -33.11
CA ALA A 917 9.20 -28.73 -32.68
C ALA A 917 9.01 -28.58 -31.16
N PHE A 918 10.05 -28.18 -30.44
CA PHE A 918 9.98 -27.80 -29.03
C PHE A 918 9.93 -26.28 -28.93
N LEU A 919 8.77 -25.73 -28.58
CA LEU A 919 8.51 -24.29 -28.64
C LEU A 919 8.53 -23.66 -27.23
N ASP A 920 9.48 -22.75 -26.97
CA ASP A 920 9.47 -21.86 -25.79
C ASP A 920 8.71 -20.57 -26.13
N LEU A 921 7.58 -20.38 -25.45
CA LEU A 921 6.76 -19.18 -25.54
C LEU A 921 6.95 -18.36 -24.26
N SER A 922 8.04 -17.59 -24.26
CA SER A 922 8.48 -16.80 -23.11
C SER A 922 7.93 -15.37 -23.07
N TYR A 923 7.30 -14.89 -24.14
CA TYR A 923 6.87 -13.49 -24.36
C TYR A 923 5.47 -13.31 -25.02
N PRO A 924 4.44 -14.13 -24.71
CA PRO A 924 3.16 -14.06 -25.42
C PRO A 924 2.44 -12.72 -25.24
N GLY A 925 2.20 -12.01 -26.35
CA GLY A 925 1.61 -10.67 -26.40
C GLY A 925 2.57 -9.55 -26.03
N PHE A 926 3.87 -9.84 -25.89
CA PHE A 926 4.90 -8.88 -25.49
C PHE A 926 5.74 -8.37 -26.68
N VAL A 927 5.53 -8.92 -27.88
CA VAL A 927 6.15 -8.45 -29.13
C VAL A 927 5.18 -7.58 -29.92
N SER A 928 4.07 -8.14 -30.40
CA SER A 928 3.04 -7.40 -31.16
C SER A 928 2.06 -6.59 -30.27
N GLY A 929 2.01 -6.89 -28.97
CA GLY A 929 0.86 -6.50 -28.12
C GLY A 929 -0.35 -7.44 -28.28
N SER A 930 -0.23 -8.50 -29.07
CA SER A 930 -1.30 -9.42 -29.43
C SER A 930 -0.86 -10.88 -29.24
N VAL A 931 -1.45 -11.56 -28.25
CA VAL A 931 -1.17 -12.98 -28.01
C VAL A 931 -1.60 -13.85 -29.21
N ALA A 932 -2.51 -13.35 -30.06
CA ALA A 932 -2.95 -14.07 -31.26
C ALA A 932 -1.88 -14.08 -32.36
N GLU A 933 -1.20 -12.95 -32.58
CA GLU A 933 -0.10 -12.81 -33.55
C GLU A 933 1.17 -13.49 -33.03
N ASP A 934 1.55 -13.23 -31.78
CA ASP A 934 2.71 -13.86 -31.12
C ASP A 934 2.59 -15.40 -31.01
N CYS A 935 1.39 -15.97 -31.20
CA CYS A 935 1.15 -17.42 -31.24
C CYS A 935 0.88 -17.98 -32.66
N ALA A 936 0.91 -17.15 -33.71
CA ALA A 936 0.59 -17.60 -35.07
C ALA A 936 1.46 -18.77 -35.56
N PRO A 937 2.80 -18.80 -35.33
CA PRO A 937 3.63 -19.93 -35.74
C PRO A 937 3.26 -21.26 -35.05
N ILE A 938 2.84 -21.20 -33.78
CA ILE A 938 2.39 -22.37 -33.01
C ILE A 938 1.13 -22.95 -33.65
N ARG A 939 0.18 -22.09 -34.01
CA ARG A 939 -1.12 -22.47 -34.59
C ARG A 939 -0.93 -23.09 -35.97
N MET A 940 -0.15 -22.44 -36.83
CA MET A 940 0.24 -22.94 -38.15
C MET A 940 0.91 -24.32 -38.06
N LEU A 941 1.94 -24.49 -37.21
CA LEU A 941 2.63 -25.78 -37.05
C LEU A 941 1.67 -26.89 -36.56
N ALA A 942 0.74 -26.54 -35.66
CA ALA A 942 -0.25 -27.47 -35.11
C ALA A 942 -1.34 -27.86 -36.13
N GLU A 943 -1.78 -26.92 -36.99
CA GLU A 943 -2.74 -27.15 -38.08
C GLU A 943 -2.13 -27.97 -39.22
N LEU A 944 -0.85 -27.73 -39.53
CA LEU A 944 -0.01 -28.56 -40.41
C LEU A 944 0.31 -29.95 -39.85
N GLY A 945 -0.16 -30.29 -38.64
CA GLY A 945 0.05 -31.60 -38.01
C GLY A 945 1.50 -31.88 -37.60
N THR A 946 2.33 -30.85 -37.48
CA THR A 946 3.75 -30.99 -37.10
C THR A 946 3.85 -31.55 -35.68
N PRO A 947 4.67 -32.59 -35.42
CA PRO A 947 4.92 -33.07 -34.06
C PRO A 947 5.51 -31.94 -33.21
N LEU A 948 4.80 -31.50 -32.17
CA LEU A 948 5.24 -30.36 -31.37
C LEU A 948 4.90 -30.46 -29.89
N LEU A 949 5.64 -29.70 -29.08
CA LEU A 949 5.45 -29.49 -27.66
C LEU A 949 5.66 -28.01 -27.36
N LEU A 950 4.72 -27.41 -26.63
CA LEU A 950 4.73 -26.00 -26.26
C LEU A 950 4.99 -25.84 -24.76
N ALA A 951 6.07 -25.14 -24.41
CA ALA A 951 6.41 -24.71 -23.06
C ALA A 951 6.22 -23.18 -22.95
N ALA A 952 5.22 -22.74 -22.20
CA ALA A 952 4.84 -21.33 -22.08
C ALA A 952 5.01 -20.79 -20.66
N THR A 953 5.24 -19.48 -20.51
CA THR A 953 5.31 -18.80 -19.21
C THR A 953 4.43 -17.56 -19.12
N TYR A 954 3.90 -17.33 -17.92
CA TYR A 954 3.01 -16.20 -17.60
C TYR A 954 3.76 -15.11 -16.81
N GLY A 955 5.05 -15.34 -16.51
CA GLY A 955 5.84 -14.46 -15.64
C GLY A 955 6.09 -13.05 -16.20
N LYS A 956 6.13 -12.89 -17.53
CA LYS A 956 6.31 -11.57 -18.18
C LYS A 956 4.96 -10.91 -18.45
N SER A 957 4.14 -11.57 -19.27
CA SER A 957 2.85 -11.08 -19.79
C SER A 957 1.76 -10.84 -18.73
N PHE A 958 1.91 -11.37 -17.51
CA PHE A 958 1.01 -11.09 -16.37
C PHE A 958 1.74 -10.43 -15.18
N GLY A 959 3.03 -10.11 -15.31
CA GLY A 959 3.89 -9.64 -14.22
C GLY A 959 4.23 -10.69 -13.14
N LEU A 960 3.82 -11.95 -13.32
CA LEU A 960 3.88 -13.01 -12.29
C LEU A 960 5.25 -13.71 -12.21
N TYR A 961 6.36 -12.95 -12.28
CA TYR A 961 7.74 -13.47 -12.32
C TYR A 961 8.05 -14.45 -11.15
N GLY A 962 7.67 -14.04 -9.94
CA GLY A 962 7.93 -14.78 -8.69
C GLY A 962 6.98 -15.96 -8.47
N GLU A 963 5.76 -15.90 -8.97
CA GLU A 963 4.71 -16.93 -8.77
C GLU A 963 4.94 -18.23 -9.55
N ARG A 964 5.99 -18.27 -10.40
CA ARG A 964 6.42 -19.44 -11.17
C ARG A 964 5.29 -20.10 -11.98
N VAL A 965 4.48 -19.29 -12.66
CA VAL A 965 3.35 -19.78 -13.46
C VAL A 965 3.80 -20.12 -14.89
N GLY A 966 3.65 -21.38 -15.27
CA GLY A 966 3.96 -21.92 -16.60
C GLY A 966 2.99 -23.01 -17.03
N HIS A 967 2.97 -23.31 -18.33
CA HIS A 967 2.07 -24.26 -18.95
C HIS A 967 2.83 -25.10 -20.00
N LEU A 968 2.70 -26.41 -19.93
CA LEU A 968 3.22 -27.37 -20.90
C LEU A 968 2.03 -27.96 -21.66
N CYS A 969 2.09 -27.99 -22.99
CA CYS A 969 1.01 -28.52 -23.83
C CYS A 969 1.56 -29.32 -25.01
N VAL A 970 0.92 -30.44 -25.36
CA VAL A 970 1.29 -31.34 -26.46
C VAL A 970 0.04 -31.67 -27.29
N PRO A 971 -0.07 -31.14 -28.52
CA PRO A 971 -1.05 -31.60 -29.50
C PRO A 971 -0.78 -33.05 -29.93
N LEU A 972 -1.82 -33.88 -30.03
CA LEU A 972 -1.70 -35.29 -30.38
C LEU A 972 -2.72 -35.74 -31.45
N PRO A 973 -2.50 -36.89 -32.12
CA PRO A 973 -3.38 -37.33 -33.20
C PRO A 973 -4.79 -37.72 -32.77
N THR A 974 -5.00 -38.17 -31.52
CA THR A 974 -6.33 -38.59 -31.02
C THR A 974 -6.54 -38.26 -29.55
N THR A 975 -7.80 -38.18 -29.14
CA THR A 975 -8.23 -37.99 -27.74
C THR A 975 -7.65 -39.08 -26.82
N GLN A 976 -7.57 -40.33 -27.27
CA GLN A 976 -6.99 -41.42 -26.47
C GLN A 976 -5.47 -41.28 -26.32
N ALA A 977 -4.77 -40.67 -27.28
CA ALA A 977 -3.37 -40.31 -27.12
C ALA A 977 -3.19 -39.18 -26.10
N ALA A 978 -4.05 -38.15 -26.16
CA ALA A 978 -4.04 -37.05 -25.19
C ALA A 978 -4.27 -37.54 -23.74
N VAL A 979 -5.26 -38.40 -23.51
CA VAL A 979 -5.51 -39.00 -22.18
C VAL A 979 -4.32 -39.80 -21.67
N ARG A 980 -3.63 -40.58 -22.52
CA ARG A 980 -2.41 -41.31 -22.11
C ARG A 980 -1.24 -40.38 -21.80
N ALA A 981 -1.05 -39.32 -22.57
CA ALA A 981 -0.03 -38.31 -22.30
C ALA A 981 -0.30 -37.58 -20.98
N GLU A 982 -1.54 -37.17 -20.70
CA GLU A 982 -1.93 -36.61 -19.40
C GLU A 982 -1.68 -37.57 -18.22
N GLN A 983 -1.89 -38.88 -18.42
CA GLN A 983 -1.56 -39.88 -17.39
C GLN A 983 -0.05 -39.92 -17.09
N GLN A 984 0.81 -39.85 -18.10
CA GLN A 984 2.26 -39.76 -17.89
C GLN A 984 2.68 -38.42 -17.27
N MET A 985 2.08 -37.31 -17.69
CA MET A 985 2.28 -35.99 -17.08
C MET A 985 1.88 -35.98 -15.58
N LYS A 986 0.83 -36.71 -15.18
CA LYS A 986 0.45 -36.86 -13.75
C LYS A 986 1.54 -37.58 -12.95
N LEU A 987 2.15 -38.62 -13.51
CA LEU A 987 3.24 -39.36 -12.87
C LEU A 987 4.50 -38.49 -12.75
N LEU A 988 4.87 -37.79 -13.83
CA LEU A 988 6.03 -36.89 -13.86
C LEU A 988 5.85 -35.72 -12.87
N ALA A 989 4.68 -35.06 -12.87
CA ALA A 989 4.36 -33.99 -11.92
C ALA A 989 4.47 -34.45 -10.47
N ARG A 990 3.95 -35.65 -10.15
CA ARG A 990 4.02 -36.23 -8.81
C ARG A 990 5.45 -36.57 -8.39
N ALA A 991 6.32 -36.97 -9.31
CA ALA A 991 7.73 -37.28 -9.04
C ALA A 991 8.60 -36.03 -8.87
N GLU A 992 8.45 -35.04 -9.75
CA GLU A 992 9.32 -33.85 -9.82
C GLU A 992 8.88 -32.73 -8.87
N THR A 993 7.57 -32.62 -8.57
CA THR A 993 7.00 -31.48 -7.80
C THR A 993 5.99 -31.87 -6.72
N GLY A 994 5.52 -33.12 -6.68
CA GLY A 994 4.40 -33.55 -5.84
C GLY A 994 3.05 -33.00 -6.33
N ALA A 995 2.89 -31.67 -6.37
CA ALA A 995 1.73 -30.97 -6.91
C ALA A 995 2.11 -29.56 -7.41
N GLN A 996 1.27 -28.96 -8.26
CA GLN A 996 1.54 -27.64 -8.85
C GLN A 996 1.02 -26.49 -7.95
N PRO A 997 1.75 -25.36 -7.80
CA PRO A 997 1.33 -24.24 -6.94
C PRO A 997 0.06 -23.52 -7.43
N ARG A 998 -0.98 -23.43 -6.60
CA ARG A 998 -2.31 -22.99 -7.07
C ARG A 998 -2.48 -21.48 -7.23
N PHE A 999 -1.87 -20.67 -6.37
CA PHE A 999 -2.17 -19.23 -6.26
C PHE A 999 -2.00 -18.49 -7.59
N GLY A 1000 -0.78 -18.41 -8.15
CA GLY A 1000 -0.53 -17.73 -9.42
C GLY A 1000 -1.30 -18.32 -10.62
N ALA A 1001 -1.57 -19.63 -10.62
CA ALA A 1001 -2.40 -20.26 -11.65
C ALA A 1001 -3.87 -19.82 -11.56
N LYS A 1002 -4.43 -19.72 -10.35
CA LYS A 1002 -5.76 -19.15 -10.13
C LYS A 1002 -5.81 -17.66 -10.51
N LEU A 1003 -4.76 -16.86 -10.26
CA LEU A 1003 -4.72 -15.47 -10.74
C LEU A 1003 -4.88 -15.38 -12.26
N VAL A 1004 -4.10 -16.17 -13.02
CA VAL A 1004 -4.23 -16.22 -14.49
C VAL A 1004 -5.60 -16.75 -14.92
N ALA A 1005 -6.13 -17.77 -14.25
CA ALA A 1005 -7.46 -18.32 -14.54
C ALA A 1005 -8.57 -17.28 -14.32
N SER A 1006 -8.51 -16.49 -13.24
CA SER A 1006 -9.46 -15.41 -12.95
C SER A 1006 -9.38 -14.27 -13.97
N ILE A 1007 -8.17 -13.89 -14.41
CA ILE A 1007 -7.99 -12.87 -15.45
C ILE A 1007 -8.58 -13.37 -16.78
N LEU A 1008 -8.18 -14.54 -17.26
CA LEU A 1008 -8.63 -15.09 -18.54
C LEU A 1008 -10.11 -15.49 -18.54
N GLY A 1009 -10.66 -15.86 -17.38
CA GLY A 1009 -12.06 -16.25 -17.20
C GLY A 1009 -13.03 -15.08 -16.98
N THR A 1010 -12.55 -13.87 -16.68
CA THR A 1010 -13.39 -12.69 -16.41
C THR A 1010 -13.29 -11.68 -17.56
N PRO A 1011 -14.27 -11.60 -18.47
CA PRO A 1011 -14.12 -10.85 -19.73
C PRO A 1011 -13.65 -9.40 -19.57
N ARG A 1012 -14.21 -8.65 -18.60
CA ARG A 1012 -13.81 -7.26 -18.33
C ARG A 1012 -12.34 -7.13 -17.90
N ILE A 1013 -11.83 -8.07 -17.10
CA ILE A 1013 -10.44 -8.04 -16.61
C ILE A 1013 -9.49 -8.51 -17.72
N ARG A 1014 -9.91 -9.49 -18.53
CA ARG A 1014 -9.19 -9.89 -19.74
C ARG A 1014 -9.02 -8.73 -20.72
N THR A 1015 -10.04 -7.91 -20.97
CA THR A 1015 -9.91 -6.73 -21.84
C THR A 1015 -8.83 -5.77 -21.35
N VAL A 1016 -8.86 -5.41 -20.06
CA VAL A 1016 -7.84 -4.51 -19.47
C VAL A 1016 -6.45 -5.14 -19.50
N TRP A 1017 -6.34 -6.46 -19.32
CA TRP A 1017 -5.06 -7.17 -19.42
C TRP A 1017 -4.50 -7.16 -20.86
N GLU A 1018 -5.35 -7.32 -21.87
CA GLU A 1018 -4.96 -7.20 -23.27
C GLU A 1018 -4.60 -5.74 -23.63
N GLU A 1019 -5.16 -4.74 -22.95
CA GLU A 1019 -4.77 -3.33 -23.08
C GLU A 1019 -3.43 -3.03 -22.37
N ASP A 1020 -3.21 -3.57 -21.17
CA ASP A 1020 -1.91 -3.54 -20.46
C ASP A 1020 -0.80 -4.15 -21.35
N LEU A 1021 -1.06 -5.29 -22.01
CA LEU A 1021 -0.12 -5.92 -22.96
C LEU A 1021 0.22 -5.01 -24.14
N ARG A 1022 -0.79 -4.44 -24.81
CA ARG A 1022 -0.59 -3.48 -25.92
C ARG A 1022 0.20 -2.25 -25.46
N GLY A 1023 -0.02 -1.81 -24.21
CA GLY A 1023 0.77 -0.75 -23.58
C GLY A 1023 2.25 -1.10 -23.44
N MET A 1024 2.55 -2.26 -22.85
CA MET A 1024 3.94 -2.73 -22.65
C MET A 1024 4.67 -2.99 -23.97
N ALA A 1025 4.00 -3.53 -24.99
CA ALA A 1025 4.60 -3.76 -26.30
C ALA A 1025 4.99 -2.44 -26.99
N ARG A 1026 4.12 -1.43 -26.95
CA ARG A 1026 4.43 -0.07 -27.46
C ARG A 1026 5.59 0.56 -26.71
N ASP A 1027 5.59 0.50 -25.38
CA ASP A 1027 6.68 1.02 -24.53
C ASP A 1027 8.04 0.39 -24.86
N MET A 1028 8.09 -0.92 -25.14
CA MET A 1028 9.33 -1.58 -25.60
C MET A 1028 9.80 -1.08 -26.98
N ALA A 1029 8.88 -0.78 -27.90
CA ALA A 1029 9.22 -0.18 -29.20
C ALA A 1029 9.67 1.29 -29.06
N GLU A 1030 8.97 2.08 -28.24
CA GLU A 1030 9.29 3.50 -27.97
C GLU A 1030 10.66 3.65 -27.29
N ARG A 1031 11.03 2.76 -26.36
CA ARG A 1031 12.37 2.72 -25.74
C ARG A 1031 13.48 2.39 -26.75
N ARG A 1032 13.23 1.51 -27.74
CA ARG A 1032 14.17 1.25 -28.84
C ARG A 1032 14.36 2.47 -29.72
N GLN A 1033 13.27 3.11 -30.13
CA GLN A 1033 13.30 4.36 -30.92
C GLN A 1033 13.99 5.50 -30.14
N LEU A 1034 13.85 5.56 -28.81
CA LEU A 1034 14.57 6.54 -27.99
C LEU A 1034 16.08 6.23 -27.95
N LEU A 1035 16.47 4.98 -27.75
CA LEU A 1035 17.88 4.56 -27.75
C LEU A 1035 18.54 4.84 -29.10
N GLU A 1036 17.90 4.46 -30.22
CA GLU A 1036 18.39 4.74 -31.57
C GLU A 1036 18.58 6.25 -31.81
N ARG A 1037 17.57 7.08 -31.51
CA ARG A 1037 17.65 8.53 -31.67
C ARG A 1037 18.76 9.15 -30.81
N GLU A 1038 18.96 8.71 -29.58
CA GLU A 1038 20.06 9.18 -28.75
C GLU A 1038 21.43 8.68 -29.26
N LEU A 1039 21.55 7.46 -29.79
CA LEU A 1039 22.80 6.96 -30.40
C LEU A 1039 23.19 7.78 -31.64
N VAL A 1040 22.25 8.05 -32.54
CA VAL A 1040 22.46 8.91 -33.72
C VAL A 1040 22.86 10.32 -33.30
N LYS A 1041 22.18 10.91 -32.31
CA LYS A 1041 22.49 12.23 -31.74
C LYS A 1041 23.87 12.32 -31.08
N GLN A 1042 24.39 11.20 -30.55
CA GLN A 1042 25.76 11.10 -30.03
C GLN A 1042 26.80 10.85 -31.13
N ASN A 1043 26.39 10.74 -32.40
CA ASN A 1043 27.22 10.34 -33.55
C ASN A 1043 27.93 8.99 -33.31
N ALA A 1044 27.22 8.02 -32.72
CA ALA A 1044 27.75 6.67 -32.48
C ALA A 1044 28.18 6.02 -33.81
N PRO A 1045 29.42 5.51 -33.93
CA PRO A 1045 29.88 4.87 -35.17
C PRO A 1045 29.18 3.52 -35.38
N GLY A 1046 29.02 3.14 -36.64
CA GLY A 1046 28.25 1.97 -37.08
C GLY A 1046 26.83 2.30 -37.52
N ASP A 1047 26.13 1.30 -38.07
CA ASP A 1047 24.68 1.36 -38.27
C ASP A 1047 23.98 0.95 -36.97
N TRP A 1048 22.96 1.71 -36.56
CA TRP A 1048 22.19 1.49 -35.33
C TRP A 1048 20.70 1.25 -35.59
N SER A 1049 20.26 1.21 -36.86
CA SER A 1049 18.88 0.91 -37.25
C SER A 1049 18.42 -0.48 -36.80
N PHE A 1050 19.36 -1.40 -36.57
CA PHE A 1050 19.04 -2.73 -36.05
C PHE A 1050 18.37 -2.70 -34.66
N VAL A 1051 18.59 -1.63 -33.87
CA VAL A 1051 18.01 -1.44 -32.52
C VAL A 1051 16.48 -1.50 -32.54
N THR A 1052 15.85 -0.92 -33.57
CA THR A 1052 14.40 -0.90 -33.78
C THR A 1052 13.88 -2.03 -34.67
N SER A 1053 14.76 -2.69 -35.44
CA SER A 1053 14.41 -3.95 -36.15
C SER A 1053 14.25 -5.14 -35.21
N GLN A 1054 15.03 -5.20 -34.12
CA GLN A 1054 14.94 -6.22 -33.09
C GLN A 1054 13.74 -5.96 -32.17
N VAL A 1055 13.13 -7.02 -31.64
CA VAL A 1055 11.84 -6.99 -30.92
C VAL A 1055 11.90 -7.60 -29.51
N GLY A 1056 10.83 -7.41 -28.74
CA GLY A 1056 10.72 -7.93 -27.37
C GLY A 1056 11.65 -7.23 -26.36
N MET A 1057 12.00 -7.92 -25.27
CA MET A 1057 12.71 -7.32 -24.12
C MET A 1057 14.21 -7.05 -24.33
N PHE A 1058 14.85 -7.59 -25.37
CA PHE A 1058 16.32 -7.60 -25.48
C PHE A 1058 16.86 -7.02 -26.78
N LEU A 1059 17.99 -6.33 -26.66
CA LEU A 1059 18.82 -5.86 -27.76
C LEU A 1059 20.14 -6.61 -27.71
N TYR A 1060 20.59 -7.11 -28.86
CA TYR A 1060 21.88 -7.76 -29.00
C TYR A 1060 22.84 -6.81 -29.72
N THR A 1061 23.76 -6.19 -28.97
CA THR A 1061 24.51 -4.99 -29.41
C THR A 1061 25.68 -5.29 -30.35
N ALA A 1062 25.97 -6.57 -30.62
CA ALA A 1062 27.18 -7.05 -31.31
C ALA A 1062 28.53 -6.57 -30.68
N PHE A 1063 28.49 -6.03 -29.47
CA PHE A 1063 29.69 -5.67 -28.71
C PHE A 1063 30.40 -6.91 -28.17
N ASP A 1064 31.72 -6.90 -28.23
CA ASP A 1064 32.57 -7.90 -27.61
C ASP A 1064 32.76 -7.66 -26.10
N LEU A 1065 33.48 -8.57 -25.44
CA LEU A 1065 33.70 -8.52 -24.00
C LEU A 1065 34.53 -7.31 -23.55
N GLU A 1066 35.43 -6.75 -24.39
CA GLU A 1066 36.16 -5.54 -24.02
C GLU A 1066 35.22 -4.34 -24.02
N GLN A 1067 34.39 -4.20 -25.07
CA GLN A 1067 33.39 -3.14 -25.16
C GLN A 1067 32.33 -3.24 -24.04
N VAL A 1068 31.92 -4.46 -23.65
CA VAL A 1068 31.01 -4.70 -22.51
C VAL A 1068 31.67 -4.39 -21.17
N ASN A 1069 32.92 -4.79 -20.95
CA ASN A 1069 33.66 -4.47 -19.73
C ASN A 1069 33.88 -2.95 -19.60
N TYR A 1070 34.25 -2.26 -20.69
CA TYR A 1070 34.39 -0.81 -20.73
C TYR A 1070 33.10 -0.07 -20.35
N LEU A 1071 31.93 -0.52 -20.84
CA LEU A 1071 30.62 0.03 -20.42
C LEU A 1071 30.38 -0.11 -18.92
N ARG A 1072 30.75 -1.26 -18.34
CA ARG A 1072 30.57 -1.59 -16.92
C ARG A 1072 31.53 -0.83 -16.01
N GLU A 1073 32.82 -0.90 -16.32
CA GLU A 1073 33.92 -0.43 -15.48
C GLU A 1073 34.05 1.08 -15.52
N GLU A 1074 33.93 1.72 -16.69
CA GLU A 1074 34.11 3.17 -16.83
C GLU A 1074 32.79 3.96 -16.72
N HIS A 1075 31.69 3.44 -17.29
CA HIS A 1075 30.41 4.18 -17.39
C HIS A 1075 29.28 3.63 -16.52
N ALA A 1076 29.52 2.61 -15.71
CA ALA A 1076 28.52 1.99 -14.83
C ALA A 1076 27.27 1.43 -15.55
N VAL A 1077 27.39 1.05 -16.84
CA VAL A 1077 26.31 0.46 -17.63
C VAL A 1077 26.47 -1.06 -17.62
N TYR A 1078 25.60 -1.75 -16.89
CA TYR A 1078 25.69 -3.20 -16.68
C TYR A 1078 24.77 -3.95 -17.64
N LEU A 1079 25.37 -4.71 -18.55
CA LEU A 1079 24.74 -5.69 -19.43
C LEU A 1079 25.47 -7.05 -19.32
N GLN A 1080 24.93 -8.10 -19.94
CA GLN A 1080 25.57 -9.42 -19.92
C GLN A 1080 26.80 -9.46 -20.84
N ASP A 1081 27.79 -10.27 -20.45
CA ASP A 1081 29.07 -10.48 -21.14
C ASP A 1081 28.95 -10.93 -22.61
N THR A 1082 27.78 -11.42 -23.00
CA THR A 1082 27.44 -11.80 -24.38
C THR A 1082 27.07 -10.61 -25.28
N GLY A 1083 27.00 -9.38 -24.77
CA GLY A 1083 26.45 -8.22 -25.48
C GLY A 1083 24.92 -8.10 -25.44
N ARG A 1084 24.23 -8.85 -24.55
CA ARG A 1084 22.77 -8.74 -24.40
C ARG A 1084 22.39 -7.62 -23.42
N LEU A 1085 21.71 -6.61 -23.96
CA LEU A 1085 21.14 -5.45 -23.24
C LEU A 1085 19.63 -5.65 -23.03
N SER A 1086 19.12 -5.30 -21.85
CA SER A 1086 17.68 -5.32 -21.53
C SER A 1086 17.02 -3.98 -21.84
N ILE A 1087 16.23 -3.90 -22.92
CA ILE A 1087 15.40 -2.74 -23.27
C ILE A 1087 14.40 -2.44 -22.14
N ALA A 1088 13.93 -3.49 -21.46
CA ALA A 1088 13.10 -3.44 -20.28
C ALA A 1088 13.70 -2.68 -19.07
N GLY A 1089 15.03 -2.44 -19.06
CA GLY A 1089 15.73 -1.62 -18.06
C GLY A 1089 16.05 -0.18 -18.50
N LEU A 1090 15.82 0.17 -19.77
CA LEU A 1090 15.92 1.55 -20.25
C LEU A 1090 14.73 2.37 -19.74
N ASN A 1091 14.97 3.63 -19.39
CA ASN A 1091 13.94 4.55 -18.89
C ASN A 1091 14.34 6.01 -19.16
N THR A 1092 13.45 6.95 -18.82
CA THR A 1092 13.66 8.39 -19.10
C THR A 1092 14.89 8.98 -18.41
N LEU A 1093 15.35 8.38 -17.30
CA LEU A 1093 16.49 8.87 -16.51
C LEU A 1093 17.84 8.33 -17.02
N ASN A 1094 17.88 7.10 -17.57
CA ASN A 1094 19.14 6.43 -17.93
C ASN A 1094 19.42 6.35 -19.45
N THR A 1095 18.43 6.45 -20.33
CA THR A 1095 18.62 6.10 -21.77
C THR A 1095 19.67 6.99 -22.46
N ALA A 1096 19.71 8.29 -22.18
CA ALA A 1096 20.70 9.20 -22.75
C ALA A 1096 22.14 8.91 -22.24
N HIS A 1097 22.30 8.51 -20.97
CA HIS A 1097 23.59 8.08 -20.42
C HIS A 1097 24.05 6.76 -21.06
N VAL A 1098 23.15 5.80 -21.21
CA VAL A 1098 23.43 4.51 -21.88
C VAL A 1098 23.85 4.72 -23.34
N ALA A 1099 23.11 5.53 -24.10
CA ALA A 1099 23.45 5.87 -25.48
C ALA A 1099 24.82 6.55 -25.61
N ALA A 1100 25.10 7.56 -24.77
CA ALA A 1100 26.40 8.24 -24.75
C ALA A 1100 27.56 7.32 -24.33
N SER A 1101 27.30 6.30 -23.51
CA SER A 1101 28.27 5.29 -23.12
C SER A 1101 28.53 4.29 -24.25
N MET A 1102 27.47 3.83 -24.92
CA MET A 1102 27.55 2.94 -26.08
C MET A 1102 28.26 3.59 -27.28
N ALA A 1103 28.02 4.88 -27.55
CA ALA A 1103 28.73 5.63 -28.58
C ALA A 1103 30.26 5.65 -28.34
N LYS A 1104 30.69 5.84 -27.08
CA LYS A 1104 32.12 5.77 -26.69
C LYS A 1104 32.68 4.36 -26.80
N ALA A 1105 31.91 3.33 -26.47
CA ALA A 1105 32.33 1.93 -26.56
C ALA A 1105 32.53 1.49 -28.02
N ALA A 1106 31.58 1.84 -28.90
CA ALA A 1106 31.69 1.59 -30.34
C ALA A 1106 32.84 2.39 -31.00
N SER A 1107 33.24 3.53 -30.41
CA SER A 1107 34.39 4.33 -30.87
C SER A 1107 35.76 3.74 -30.49
N ARG A 1108 35.81 2.73 -29.61
CA ARG A 1108 37.03 1.93 -29.42
C ARG A 1108 37.14 0.93 -30.55
N GLN A 1109 38.19 1.07 -31.37
CA GLN A 1109 38.50 0.13 -32.44
C GLN A 1109 38.75 -1.27 -31.87
N LYS A 1110 38.27 -2.30 -32.59
CA LYS A 1110 38.81 -3.66 -32.46
C LYS A 1110 40.27 -3.62 -32.93
N GLN A 1111 41.20 -3.90 -32.03
CA GLN A 1111 42.63 -4.06 -32.32
C GLN A 1111 42.94 -5.48 -32.83
#